data_AF-A0A2V6C6N5-F1
#
_entry.id   AF-A0A2V6C6N5-F1
#
_cell.length_a   1.000
_cell.length_b   1.000
_cell.length_c   1.000
_cell.angle_alpha   90.00
_cell.angle_beta   90.00
_cell.angle_gamma   90.00
#
_symmetry.space_group_name_H-M   'P 1'
#
loop_
_entity.id
_entity.type
_entity.pdbx_description
1 polymer ?
#
loop_
_entity_poly.entity_id
_entity_poly.type
_entity_poly.pdbx_seq_one_letter_code
_entity_poly.pdbx_strand_id
1 'polypeptide(L)'
;MTTTRVQLSLARFLTREHHRIHLIGVAGSGMSGVAALLLELGHQVSGSDKSISVEVERLRRLGLQFFQQHSAQDAADAELIVYSSAIRPDNPILIRARQSETRTARRAEALAAIMQGKRGIIVCGMHGKTTTSAMTAHVLREGGLHPSHYVGAEIPILGQNAHWDPRGEFFVAEGDESDGTIRCFYPEHILVLNIEPEHLDFYEDLVQIEAVFDQLIGQTSGKVFFCADDAIATRVCKSDRSVSYGFGENADYRAQDVTLEDFASVFSVFRGGEKLGEARLNVPGRHNVQNAVGVVALASELGIPLEKIATALAKFRHARRRFEIKYASDRFLLVDDYAHHPTEIRATLAAARSTGRNRVLTMFQPHRYTRTKALRQEFGAAFDQADRVVITDVYPASEPPIPGISGQTIADAISAHGHRGVTYQSRFTRVHHDVGNMLASGDLVLSLGAGNIHEQLSILAAELVVAEKLKAIVGEEGEMRLHEPMAKHTTLRVGGPAQFWIEPRTEEAFAELIRFCRRENLPLFVIGRGSNLLVRDGGIPGVVVHPCGGAFDDITVKENEITAGVGAKLKQVAYAGRDAGIGGLEWMEGIPGEVGGALRMNAGAMGGQTFEHVVSVRVLDAEGNAQTMTPSEMQVHYRHVPTLEKNYAVSAVFRGVSSGRDEIVRKLEESQHKRKTTQPAASSAGCIFKNPNSVPAGKLV
;
A
#
# COMPACT_ATOMS: atom_id res chain seq x y z
N MET A 1 1.76 26.03 46.44
CA MET A 1 0.63 26.98 46.35
C MET A 1 0.73 27.94 45.15
N THR A 2 1.93 28.31 44.67
CA THR A 2 2.12 29.22 43.52
C THR A 2 1.80 28.59 42.16
N THR A 3 2.19 27.33 41.91
CA THR A 3 2.00 26.64 40.62
C THR A 3 0.51 26.42 40.28
N THR A 4 -0.28 25.96 41.25
CA THR A 4 -1.73 25.76 41.11
C THR A 4 -2.46 27.07 40.77
N ARG A 5 -2.03 28.19 41.36
CA ARG A 5 -2.64 29.51 41.15
C ARG A 5 -2.34 30.06 39.75
N VAL A 6 -1.12 29.83 39.23
CA VAL A 6 -0.72 30.16 37.86
C VAL A 6 -1.49 29.28 36.86
N GLN A 7 -1.64 27.99 37.15
CA GLN A 7 -2.34 27.05 36.27
C GLN A 7 -3.85 27.33 36.18
N LEU A 8 -4.50 27.64 37.31
CA LEU A 8 -5.89 28.09 37.36
C LEU A 8 -6.11 29.40 36.56
N SER A 9 -5.12 30.28 36.53
CA SER A 9 -5.20 31.51 35.73
C SER A 9 -5.12 31.23 34.22
N LEU A 10 -4.33 30.25 33.81
CA LEU A 10 -4.18 29.85 32.41
C LEU A 10 -5.41 29.11 31.88
N ALA A 11 -6.03 28.25 32.69
CA ALA A 11 -7.25 27.54 32.30
C ALA A 11 -8.41 28.50 32.01
N ARG A 12 -8.63 29.48 32.89
CA ARG A 12 -9.63 30.54 32.66
C ARG A 12 -9.32 31.33 31.39
N PHE A 13 -8.07 31.73 31.21
CA PHE A 13 -7.60 32.47 30.04
C PHE A 13 -7.87 31.71 28.73
N LEU A 14 -7.65 30.39 28.70
CA LEU A 14 -7.79 29.59 27.47
C LEU A 14 -9.20 29.02 27.22
N THR A 15 -10.14 29.10 28.17
CA THR A 15 -11.44 28.43 28.02
C THR A 15 -12.64 29.35 28.22
N ARG A 16 -12.45 30.57 28.75
CA ARG A 16 -13.55 31.51 29.06
C ARG A 16 -13.36 32.90 28.47
N GLU A 17 -12.23 33.19 27.85
CA GLU A 17 -11.84 34.51 27.37
C GLU A 17 -11.31 34.40 25.93
N HIS A 18 -11.37 35.49 25.15
CA HIS A 18 -10.90 35.52 23.76
C HIS A 18 -9.59 36.32 23.69
N HIS A 19 -8.52 35.67 23.22
CA HIS A 19 -7.16 36.23 23.22
C HIS A 19 -6.43 35.98 21.92
N ARG A 20 -5.37 36.77 21.69
CA ARG A 20 -4.39 36.53 20.62
C ARG A 20 -3.31 35.55 21.09
N ILE A 21 -3.23 34.39 20.45
CA ILE A 21 -2.31 33.32 20.83
C ILE A 21 -1.41 32.98 19.63
N HIS A 22 -0.10 32.92 19.87
CA HIS A 22 0.87 32.52 18.84
C HIS A 22 1.49 31.15 19.18
N LEU A 23 1.50 30.23 18.22
CA LEU A 23 2.12 28.91 18.37
C LEU A 23 3.44 28.82 17.59
N ILE A 24 4.54 28.51 18.28
CA ILE A 24 5.84 28.24 17.66
C ILE A 24 5.96 26.74 17.36
N GLY A 25 6.20 26.39 16.09
CA GLY A 25 6.25 25.00 15.63
C GLY A 25 4.85 24.43 15.35
N VAL A 26 3.95 25.24 14.79
CA VAL A 26 2.52 24.90 14.63
C VAL A 26 2.28 23.72 13.67
N ALA A 27 3.24 23.35 12.82
CA ALA A 27 3.08 22.23 11.90
C ALA A 27 3.27 20.85 12.56
N GLY A 28 3.83 20.79 13.77
CA GLY A 28 3.97 19.53 14.52
C GLY A 28 2.60 18.98 14.96
N SER A 29 2.41 17.66 14.89
CA SER A 29 1.12 16.99 15.16
C SER A 29 0.48 17.37 16.50
N GLY A 30 1.29 17.50 17.55
CA GLY A 30 0.80 17.92 18.86
C GLY A 30 0.45 19.41 18.94
N MET A 31 1.18 20.27 18.23
CA MET A 31 0.95 21.72 18.22
C MET A 31 -0.24 22.11 17.35
N SER A 32 -0.41 21.45 16.20
CA SER A 32 -1.57 21.65 15.33
C SER A 32 -2.88 21.29 16.04
N GLY A 33 -2.87 20.23 16.86
CA GLY A 33 -4.02 19.87 17.70
C GLY A 33 -4.37 20.95 18.73
N VAL A 34 -3.37 21.56 19.39
CA VAL A 34 -3.61 22.69 20.31
C VAL A 34 -4.13 23.91 19.55
N ALA A 35 -3.57 24.21 18.38
CA ALA A 35 -4.06 25.31 17.53
C ALA A 35 -5.53 25.10 17.12
N ALA A 36 -5.91 23.87 16.74
CA ALA A 36 -7.29 23.53 16.40
C ALA A 36 -8.25 23.80 17.57
N LEU A 37 -7.91 23.32 18.78
CA LEU A 37 -8.72 23.55 19.98
C LEU A 37 -8.89 25.04 20.28
N LEU A 38 -7.80 25.82 20.20
CA LEU A 38 -7.84 27.25 20.45
C LEU A 38 -8.69 28.02 19.42
N LEU A 39 -8.65 27.62 18.15
CA LEU A 39 -9.54 28.16 17.13
C LEU A 39 -11.01 27.84 17.41
N GLU A 40 -11.32 26.59 17.78
CA GLU A 40 -12.69 26.15 18.12
C GLU A 40 -13.22 26.82 19.40
N LEU A 41 -12.33 27.18 20.33
CA LEU A 41 -12.62 28.00 21.52
C LEU A 41 -12.77 29.50 21.19
N GLY A 42 -12.55 29.91 19.94
CA GLY A 42 -12.76 31.26 19.45
C GLY A 42 -11.61 32.23 19.70
N HIS A 43 -10.39 31.74 19.96
CA HIS A 43 -9.21 32.60 20.04
C HIS A 43 -8.76 33.10 18.66
N GLN A 44 -8.03 34.21 18.63
CA GLN A 44 -7.29 34.62 17.44
C GLN A 44 -5.94 33.90 17.44
N VAL A 45 -5.80 32.92 16.54
CA VAL A 45 -4.65 32.03 16.53
C VAL A 45 -3.72 32.35 15.37
N SER A 46 -2.45 32.57 15.71
CA SER A 46 -1.34 32.65 14.75
C SER A 46 -0.31 31.57 15.04
N GLY A 47 0.55 31.25 14.08
CA GLY A 47 1.63 30.31 14.32
C GLY A 47 2.73 30.34 13.27
N SER A 48 3.93 29.95 13.69
CA SER A 48 5.12 29.92 12.85
C SER A 48 5.70 28.51 12.74
N ASP A 49 6.12 28.12 11.54
CA ASP A 49 6.87 26.88 11.30
C ASP A 49 7.79 27.03 10.09
N LYS A 50 8.83 26.18 10.01
CA LYS A 50 9.72 26.12 8.84
C LYS A 50 9.09 25.37 7.68
N SER A 51 8.11 24.51 7.97
CA SER A 51 7.46 23.61 7.02
C SER A 51 5.97 23.90 6.88
N ILE A 52 5.45 23.79 5.66
CA ILE A 52 4.00 23.74 5.40
C ILE A 52 3.58 22.27 5.37
N SER A 53 2.54 21.94 6.13
CA SER A 53 1.92 20.61 6.15
C SER A 53 0.46 20.68 5.71
N VAL A 54 -0.11 19.54 5.34
CA VAL A 54 -1.55 19.43 5.00
C VAL A 54 -2.42 19.96 6.13
N GLU A 55 -2.01 19.70 7.38
CA GLU A 55 -2.73 20.15 8.56
C GLU A 55 -2.63 21.67 8.78
N VAL A 56 -1.48 22.28 8.50
CA VAL A 56 -1.36 23.75 8.50
C VAL A 56 -2.32 24.37 7.48
N GLU A 57 -2.37 23.83 6.26
CA GLU A 57 -3.30 24.33 5.23
C GLU A 57 -4.78 24.17 5.66
N ARG A 58 -5.12 23.09 6.37
CA ARG A 58 -6.44 22.91 6.97
C ARG A 58 -6.73 23.99 8.02
N LEU A 59 -5.80 24.22 8.96
CA LEU A 59 -5.94 25.22 10.02
C LEU A 59 -6.03 26.65 9.45
N ARG A 60 -5.32 26.97 8.37
CA ARG A 60 -5.44 28.27 7.68
C ARG A 60 -6.86 28.52 7.19
N ARG A 61 -7.54 27.50 6.67
CA ARG A 61 -8.96 27.58 6.27
C ARG A 61 -9.88 27.78 7.47
N LEU A 62 -9.46 27.36 8.67
CA LEU A 62 -10.17 27.59 9.93
C LEU A 62 -9.83 28.93 10.61
N GLY A 63 -8.94 29.74 10.01
CA GLY A 63 -8.59 31.07 10.51
C GLY A 63 -7.20 31.18 11.16
N LEU A 64 -6.35 30.15 11.09
CA LEU A 64 -4.95 30.26 11.52
C LEU A 64 -4.17 31.25 10.65
N GLN A 65 -3.59 32.27 11.27
CA GLN A 65 -2.59 33.11 10.63
C GLN A 65 -1.20 32.44 10.66
N PHE A 66 -0.80 31.85 9.54
CA PHE A 66 0.46 31.11 9.43
C PHE A 66 1.62 31.97 8.91
N PHE A 67 2.80 31.83 9.54
CA PHE A 67 4.05 32.45 9.14
C PHE A 67 5.10 31.38 8.81
N GLN A 68 5.69 31.49 7.62
CA GLN A 68 6.75 30.59 7.17
C GLN A 68 8.09 31.15 7.65
N GLN A 69 8.72 30.49 8.63
CA GLN A 69 9.86 30.91 9.48
C GLN A 69 9.46 31.51 10.84
N HIS A 70 10.45 31.68 11.73
CA HIS A 70 10.29 32.28 13.05
C HIS A 70 10.89 33.69 13.06
N SER A 71 10.06 34.73 12.98
CA SER A 71 10.46 36.12 13.19
C SER A 71 9.84 36.67 14.47
N ALA A 72 10.59 37.48 15.21
CA ALA A 72 10.09 38.11 16.44
C ALA A 72 8.85 39.00 16.20
N GLN A 73 8.66 39.52 14.98
CA GLN A 73 7.51 40.34 14.61
C GLN A 73 6.23 39.51 14.45
N ASP A 74 6.33 38.23 14.14
CA ASP A 74 5.18 37.34 13.87
C ASP A 74 4.29 37.12 15.09
N ALA A 75 4.84 37.35 16.29
CA ALA A 75 4.17 37.19 17.58
C ALA A 75 4.05 38.52 18.36
N ALA A 76 4.26 39.68 17.71
CA ALA A 76 4.35 40.97 18.38
C ALA A 76 3.08 41.32 19.18
N ASP A 77 1.90 40.98 18.65
CA ASP A 77 0.60 41.26 19.27
C ASP A 77 0.05 40.10 20.12
N ALA A 78 0.82 39.01 20.28
CA ALA A 78 0.40 37.84 21.02
C ALA A 78 0.33 38.11 22.53
N GLU A 79 -0.78 37.72 23.16
CA GLU A 79 -0.97 37.78 24.60
C GLU A 79 -0.44 36.51 25.31
N LEU A 80 -0.37 35.41 24.56
CA LEU A 80 0.24 34.15 24.99
C LEU A 80 1.02 33.51 23.83
N ILE A 81 2.20 33.00 24.14
CA ILE A 81 3.02 32.23 23.21
C ILE A 81 3.09 30.78 23.68
N VAL A 82 2.63 29.85 22.84
CA VAL A 82 2.69 28.41 23.09
C VAL A 82 3.78 27.78 22.23
N TYR A 83 4.63 26.93 22.82
CA TYR A 83 5.74 26.31 22.10
C TYR A 83 5.93 24.84 22.48
N SER A 84 6.45 24.04 21.55
CA SER A 84 6.78 22.64 21.78
C SER A 84 8.15 22.45 22.43
N SER A 85 8.42 21.25 22.95
CA SER A 85 9.74 20.87 23.50
C SER A 85 10.87 20.92 22.46
N ALA A 86 10.56 20.87 21.17
CA ALA A 86 11.54 20.97 20.08
C ALA A 86 12.04 22.41 19.84
N ILE A 87 11.37 23.43 20.40
CA ILE A 87 11.75 24.83 20.24
C ILE A 87 12.88 25.17 21.21
N ARG A 88 14.02 25.58 20.65
CA ARG A 88 15.20 25.95 21.43
C ARG A 88 15.01 27.30 22.14
N PRO A 89 15.64 27.51 23.31
CA PRO A 89 15.55 28.76 24.07
C PRO A 89 16.07 30.01 23.34
N ASP A 90 16.86 29.85 22.28
CA ASP A 90 17.40 30.91 21.42
C ASP A 90 16.47 31.29 20.26
N ASN A 91 15.27 30.73 20.20
CA ASN A 91 14.27 31.10 19.20
C ASN A 91 13.95 32.61 19.30
N PRO A 92 13.97 33.37 18.19
CA PRO A 92 13.82 34.82 18.20
C PRO A 92 12.49 35.29 18.82
N ILE A 93 11.41 34.52 18.68
CA ILE A 93 10.11 34.82 19.28
C ILE A 93 10.18 34.66 20.82
N LEU A 94 10.81 33.59 21.32
CA LEU A 94 10.97 33.38 22.76
C LEU A 94 11.90 34.42 23.42
N ILE A 95 12.96 34.83 22.73
CA ILE A 95 13.84 35.91 23.21
C ILE A 95 13.04 37.21 23.35
N ARG A 96 12.26 37.58 22.32
CA ARG A 96 11.42 38.78 22.35
C ARG A 96 10.39 38.71 23.46
N ALA A 97 9.72 37.57 23.62
CA ALA A 97 8.73 37.34 24.67
C ALA A 97 9.27 37.61 26.07
N ARG A 98 10.52 37.17 26.34
CA ARG A 98 11.20 37.44 27.63
C ARG A 98 11.48 38.93 27.82
N GLN A 99 11.82 39.66 26.76
CA GLN A 99 12.10 41.09 26.82
C GLN A 99 10.83 41.95 26.97
N SER A 100 9.69 41.49 26.46
CA SER A 100 8.40 42.17 26.52
C SER A 100 7.47 41.66 27.62
N GLU A 101 7.94 40.74 28.47
CA GLU A 101 7.15 40.08 29.52
C GLU A 101 5.86 39.40 29.00
N THR A 102 5.86 38.98 27.73
CA THR A 102 4.75 38.25 27.12
C THR A 102 4.65 36.86 27.77
N ARG A 103 3.43 36.44 28.12
CA ARG A 103 3.20 35.13 28.75
C ARG A 103 3.62 34.01 27.81
N THR A 104 4.27 32.98 28.35
CA THR A 104 4.64 31.79 27.58
C THR A 104 4.15 30.54 28.29
N ALA A 105 3.77 29.52 27.52
CA ALA A 105 3.39 28.20 28.02
C ALA A 105 3.96 27.11 27.11
N ARG A 106 4.38 26.00 27.70
CA ARG A 106 4.69 24.79 26.93
C ARG A 106 3.40 24.17 26.38
N ARG A 107 3.52 23.41 25.29
CA ARG A 107 2.42 22.63 24.68
C ARG A 107 1.56 21.91 25.73
N ALA A 108 2.20 21.15 26.62
CA ALA A 108 1.49 20.35 27.62
C ALA A 108 0.78 21.20 28.68
N GLU A 109 1.36 22.34 29.07
CA GLU A 109 0.72 23.27 30.01
C GLU A 109 -0.53 23.91 29.38
N ALA A 110 -0.44 24.30 28.12
CA ALA A 110 -1.59 24.83 27.36
C ALA A 110 -2.68 23.76 27.19
N LEU A 111 -2.31 22.53 26.82
CA LEU A 111 -3.27 21.42 26.70
C LEU A 111 -3.94 21.11 28.04
N ALA A 112 -3.16 20.99 29.12
CA ALA A 112 -3.72 20.74 30.45
C ALA A 112 -4.67 21.86 30.89
N ALA A 113 -4.34 23.12 30.59
CA ALA A 113 -5.20 24.26 30.87
C ALA A 113 -6.50 24.27 30.04
N ILE A 114 -6.45 23.90 28.75
CA ILE A 114 -7.65 23.72 27.92
C ILE A 114 -8.53 22.59 28.48
N MET A 115 -7.91 21.47 28.87
CA MET A 115 -8.62 20.32 29.42
C MET A 115 -9.35 20.63 30.72
N GLN A 116 -8.82 21.53 31.57
CA GLN A 116 -9.49 21.97 32.80
C GLN A 116 -10.83 22.67 32.57
N GLY A 117 -11.14 23.07 31.34
CA GLY A 117 -12.49 23.53 30.98
C GLY A 117 -13.55 22.42 31.03
N LYS A 118 -13.15 21.16 31.17
CA LYS A 118 -13.99 19.95 31.10
C LYS A 118 -13.54 18.87 32.08
N ARG A 119 -14.34 17.80 32.18
CA ARG A 119 -14.06 16.59 32.97
C ARG A 119 -13.03 15.73 32.22
N GLY A 120 -11.78 15.77 32.67
CA GLY A 120 -10.65 15.15 31.97
C GLY A 120 -10.63 13.62 32.10
N ILE A 121 -10.38 12.94 30.98
CA ILE A 121 -10.09 11.50 30.90
C ILE A 121 -8.72 11.35 30.25
N ILE A 122 -7.73 10.84 30.99
CA ILE A 122 -6.35 10.67 30.47
C ILE A 122 -6.09 9.20 30.21
N VAL A 123 -5.64 8.87 29.00
CA VAL A 123 -5.17 7.53 28.64
C VAL A 123 -3.65 7.53 28.62
N CYS A 124 -3.03 6.68 29.43
CA CYS A 124 -1.58 6.69 29.67
C CYS A 124 -0.98 5.29 29.75
N GLY A 125 0.34 5.20 29.55
CA GLY A 125 1.10 3.96 29.53
C GLY A 125 2.13 3.97 28.41
N MET A 126 3.12 3.08 28.45
CA MET A 126 4.22 3.05 27.49
C MET A 126 3.75 2.76 26.06
N HIS A 127 2.81 1.83 25.90
CA HIS A 127 2.32 1.39 24.59
C HIS A 127 0.79 1.46 24.47
N GLY A 128 0.30 1.70 23.25
CA GLY A 128 -1.13 1.62 22.91
C GLY A 128 -1.96 2.87 23.22
N LYS A 129 -1.34 3.97 23.68
CA LYS A 129 -2.01 5.21 24.09
C LYS A 129 -2.88 5.82 23.00
N THR A 130 -2.30 6.12 21.83
CA THR A 130 -2.99 6.78 20.72
C THR A 130 -4.21 6.00 20.25
N THR A 131 -4.10 4.68 20.13
CA THR A 131 -5.22 3.81 19.73
C THR A 131 -6.31 3.82 20.80
N THR A 132 -5.92 3.73 22.07
CA THR A 132 -6.89 3.60 23.17
C THR A 132 -7.57 4.93 23.50
N SER A 133 -6.85 6.07 23.42
CA SER A 133 -7.43 7.41 23.56
C SER A 133 -8.43 7.69 22.44
N ALA A 134 -8.12 7.28 21.21
CA ALA A 134 -9.05 7.42 20.11
C ALA A 134 -10.27 6.50 20.22
N MET A 135 -10.06 5.26 20.65
CA MET A 135 -11.13 4.30 20.90
C MET A 135 -12.06 4.81 22.00
N THR A 136 -11.50 5.37 23.08
CA THR A 136 -12.25 6.01 24.17
C THR A 136 -13.08 7.18 23.64
N ALA A 137 -12.46 8.13 22.93
CA ALA A 137 -13.17 9.27 22.35
C ALA A 137 -14.32 8.83 21.41
N HIS A 138 -14.09 7.80 20.59
CA HIS A 138 -15.11 7.26 19.69
C HIS A 138 -16.26 6.60 20.44
N VAL A 139 -15.98 5.71 21.38
CA VAL A 139 -16.99 5.00 22.17
C VAL A 139 -17.86 5.98 22.97
N LEU A 140 -17.24 6.95 23.63
CA LEU A 140 -17.99 7.96 24.39
C LEU A 140 -18.84 8.86 23.48
N ARG A 141 -18.36 9.16 22.26
CA ARG A 141 -19.12 9.93 21.25
C ARG A 141 -20.36 9.16 20.78
N GLU A 142 -20.20 7.90 20.37
CA GLU A 142 -21.32 7.04 19.94
C GLU A 142 -22.27 6.69 21.10
N GLY A 143 -21.75 6.67 22.34
CA GLY A 143 -22.53 6.53 23.56
C GLY A 143 -23.42 7.73 23.87
N GLY A 144 -23.19 8.88 23.20
CA GLY A 144 -23.97 10.12 23.37
C GLY A 144 -23.38 11.12 24.36
N LEU A 145 -22.14 10.92 24.82
CA LEU A 145 -21.49 11.84 25.77
C LEU A 145 -20.72 12.98 25.09
N HIS A 146 -20.57 12.95 23.77
CA HIS A 146 -19.98 14.02 22.94
C HIS A 146 -18.65 14.59 23.48
N PRO A 147 -17.63 13.76 23.77
CA PRO A 147 -16.40 14.25 24.38
C PRO A 147 -15.63 15.18 23.44
N SER A 148 -14.97 16.19 24.01
CA SER A 148 -13.79 16.78 23.38
C SER A 148 -12.65 15.75 23.37
N HIS A 149 -11.70 15.87 22.45
CA HIS A 149 -10.56 14.96 22.42
C HIS A 149 -9.26 15.62 21.97
N TYR A 150 -8.14 15.03 22.38
CA TYR A 150 -6.80 15.31 21.88
C TYR A 150 -6.00 13.99 21.80
N VAL A 151 -5.67 13.57 20.58
CA VAL A 151 -4.98 12.31 20.27
C VAL A 151 -3.71 12.62 19.48
N GLY A 152 -2.62 11.88 19.73
CA GLY A 152 -1.30 12.13 19.13
C GLY A 152 -1.22 11.93 17.61
N ALA A 153 -2.22 11.27 17.01
CA ALA A 153 -2.33 11.04 15.57
C ALA A 153 -3.78 11.19 15.08
N GLU A 154 -3.95 11.45 13.78
CA GLU A 154 -5.25 11.47 13.14
C GLU A 154 -5.80 10.04 12.99
N ILE A 155 -6.96 9.79 13.59
CA ILE A 155 -7.73 8.57 13.38
C ILE A 155 -8.95 8.92 12.53
N PRO A 156 -9.15 8.28 11.37
CA PRO A 156 -10.21 8.65 10.42
C PRO A 156 -11.60 8.78 11.04
N ILE A 157 -11.94 7.87 11.96
CA ILE A 157 -13.26 7.84 12.60
C ILE A 157 -13.51 9.05 13.51
N LEU A 158 -12.46 9.70 13.99
CA LEU A 158 -12.57 10.93 14.76
C LEU A 158 -12.60 12.17 13.88
N GLY A 159 -12.17 12.06 12.62
CA GLY A 159 -12.09 13.14 11.62
C GLY A 159 -10.91 14.09 11.79
N GLN A 160 -10.51 14.38 13.03
CA GLN A 160 -9.39 15.24 13.37
C GLN A 160 -8.71 14.75 14.65
N ASN A 161 -7.42 15.05 14.83
CA ASN A 161 -6.64 14.60 15.98
C ASN A 161 -7.00 15.33 17.29
N ALA A 162 -7.52 16.56 17.21
CA ALA A 162 -8.05 17.28 18.37
C ALA A 162 -9.36 18.00 18.02
N HIS A 163 -10.34 17.97 18.92
CA HIS A 163 -11.65 18.62 18.74
C HIS A 163 -12.27 19.07 20.06
N TRP A 164 -12.87 20.25 20.06
CA TRP A 164 -13.65 20.82 21.14
C TRP A 164 -15.15 20.74 20.80
N ASP A 165 -15.88 19.83 21.44
CA ASP A 165 -17.32 19.71 21.25
C ASP A 165 -18.08 20.42 22.39
N PRO A 166 -18.72 21.58 22.18
CA PRO A 166 -19.36 22.32 23.26
C PRO A 166 -20.54 21.58 23.93
N ARG A 167 -21.04 20.49 23.36
CA ARG A 167 -22.20 19.74 23.88
C ARG A 167 -21.86 18.77 25.00
N GLY A 168 -20.62 18.26 25.06
CA GLY A 168 -20.22 17.25 26.04
C GLY A 168 -19.37 17.81 27.18
N GLU A 169 -19.45 17.16 28.34
CA GLU A 169 -18.71 17.57 29.54
C GLU A 169 -17.31 16.97 29.63
N PHE A 170 -17.04 15.89 28.89
CA PHE A 170 -15.78 15.15 28.98
C PHE A 170 -14.74 15.65 27.98
N PHE A 171 -13.47 15.49 28.36
CA PHE A 171 -12.32 15.70 27.48
C PHE A 171 -11.39 14.49 27.56
N VAL A 172 -11.26 13.74 26.48
CA VAL A 172 -10.33 12.60 26.37
C VAL A 172 -8.99 13.07 25.84
N ALA A 173 -7.88 12.80 26.54
CA ALA A 173 -6.56 13.07 25.99
C ALA A 173 -5.58 11.91 26.19
N GLU A 174 -4.67 11.81 25.23
CA GLU A 174 -3.47 11.00 25.35
C GLU A 174 -2.49 11.66 26.33
N GLY A 175 -2.13 10.92 27.38
CA GLY A 175 -1.13 11.34 28.36
C GLY A 175 0.26 10.94 27.90
N ASP A 176 1.16 11.91 27.79
CA ASP A 176 2.56 11.71 27.36
C ASP A 176 3.47 11.65 28.58
N GLU A 177 3.93 10.45 28.90
CA GLU A 177 4.87 10.21 29.99
C GLU A 177 6.33 10.47 29.61
N SER A 178 6.69 10.53 28.32
CA SER A 178 8.09 10.53 27.86
C SER A 178 8.96 11.69 28.36
N ASP A 179 8.35 12.87 28.56
CA ASP A 179 9.01 14.08 29.07
C ASP A 179 8.46 14.51 30.45
N GLY A 180 7.72 13.59 31.09
CA GLY A 180 7.05 13.79 32.37
C GLY A 180 5.96 14.86 32.35
N THR A 181 5.48 15.29 31.19
CA THR A 181 4.41 16.30 31.12
C THR A 181 3.05 15.79 31.57
N ILE A 182 2.87 14.47 31.68
CA ILE A 182 1.65 13.88 32.25
C ILE A 182 1.31 14.42 33.65
N ARG A 183 2.31 14.89 34.42
CA ARG A 183 2.14 15.53 35.74
C ARG A 183 1.36 16.86 35.70
N CYS A 184 1.20 17.45 34.52
CA CYS A 184 0.48 18.71 34.33
C CYS A 184 -1.04 18.53 34.40
N PHE A 185 -1.55 17.31 34.21
CA PHE A 185 -2.99 17.04 34.14
C PHE A 185 -3.62 16.85 35.52
N TYR A 186 -4.89 17.22 35.64
CA TYR A 186 -5.74 17.01 36.82
C TYR A 186 -7.04 16.34 36.37
N PRO A 187 -7.00 15.06 35.99
CA PRO A 187 -8.13 14.38 35.38
C PRO A 187 -9.19 13.98 36.41
N GLU A 188 -10.40 13.73 35.90
CA GLU A 188 -11.41 13.01 36.67
C GLU A 188 -11.18 11.50 36.60
N HIS A 189 -10.86 10.97 35.42
CA HIS A 189 -10.56 9.56 35.23
C HIS A 189 -9.24 9.35 34.52
N ILE A 190 -8.55 8.26 34.85
CA ILE A 190 -7.38 7.81 34.09
C ILE A 190 -7.55 6.36 33.66
N LEU A 191 -7.01 6.03 32.49
CA LEU A 191 -6.93 4.68 31.95
C LEU A 191 -5.45 4.33 31.71
N VAL A 192 -4.90 3.51 32.60
CA VAL A 192 -3.51 3.07 32.60
C VAL A 192 -3.40 1.74 31.84
N LEU A 193 -2.63 1.74 30.76
CA LEU A 193 -2.48 0.59 29.85
C LEU A 193 -1.40 -0.39 30.30
N ASN A 194 -0.21 0.13 30.60
CA ASN A 194 0.98 -0.61 31.01
C ASN A 194 1.99 0.36 31.62
N ILE A 195 2.89 -0.15 32.46
CA ILE A 195 4.01 0.62 33.02
C ILE A 195 5.28 -0.23 32.89
N GLU A 196 6.17 0.16 31.98
CA GLU A 196 7.39 -0.58 31.66
C GLU A 196 8.62 0.35 31.68
N PRO A 197 9.86 -0.17 31.82
CA PRO A 197 11.07 0.64 31.69
C PRO A 197 11.25 1.15 30.24
N GLU A 198 10.74 2.35 29.95
CA GLU A 198 10.88 3.06 28.67
C GLU A 198 11.29 4.53 28.90
N HIS A 199 11.83 5.18 27.88
CA HIS A 199 12.34 6.57 27.95
C HIS A 199 13.45 6.78 29.00
N LEU A 200 14.37 5.81 29.11
CA LEU A 200 15.52 5.85 30.04
C LEU A 200 16.58 6.92 29.68
N ASP A 201 16.38 7.66 28.59
CA ASP A 201 17.09 8.89 28.26
C ASP A 201 16.58 10.10 29.07
N PHE A 202 15.34 10.01 29.58
CA PHE A 202 14.73 11.00 30.47
C PHE A 202 14.59 10.50 31.90
N TYR A 203 14.23 9.23 32.09
CA TYR A 203 14.07 8.59 33.39
C TYR A 203 15.32 7.81 33.81
N GLU A 204 15.75 7.98 35.06
CA GLU A 204 16.91 7.24 35.61
C GLU A 204 16.60 5.75 35.75
N ASP A 205 15.41 5.42 36.24
CA ASP A 205 14.95 4.06 36.49
C ASP A 205 13.42 3.95 36.54
N LEU A 206 12.94 2.72 36.77
CA LEU A 206 11.53 2.42 36.94
C LEU A 206 10.91 3.13 38.16
N VAL A 207 11.68 3.40 39.21
CA VAL A 207 11.17 4.06 40.42
C VAL A 207 10.75 5.49 40.10
N GLN A 208 11.51 6.19 39.26
CA GLN A 208 11.15 7.53 38.81
C GLN A 208 9.88 7.53 37.94
N ILE A 209 9.71 6.51 37.10
CA ILE A 209 8.50 6.32 36.28
C ILE A 209 7.29 6.09 37.20
N GLU A 210 7.41 5.17 38.17
CA GLU A 210 6.36 4.89 39.16
C GLU A 210 5.96 6.16 39.92
N ALA A 211 6.92 6.99 40.33
CA ALA A 211 6.65 8.25 41.01
C ALA A 211 5.84 9.25 40.16
N VAL A 212 6.04 9.27 38.83
CA VAL A 212 5.24 10.10 37.92
C VAL A 212 3.80 9.59 37.82
N PHE A 213 3.60 8.27 37.75
CA PHE A 213 2.26 7.68 37.76
C PHE A 213 1.56 7.86 39.12
N ASP A 214 2.25 7.69 40.23
CA ASP A 214 1.74 7.96 41.58
C ASP A 214 1.25 9.40 41.72
N GLN A 215 2.01 10.36 41.17
CA GLN A 215 1.60 11.76 41.16
C GLN A 215 0.30 11.96 40.37
N LEU A 216 0.19 11.40 39.16
CA LEU A 216 -1.02 11.48 38.34
C LEU A 216 -2.23 10.84 39.03
N ILE A 217 -2.05 9.67 39.65
CA ILE A 217 -3.09 8.99 40.43
C ILE A 217 -3.55 9.87 41.59
N GLY A 218 -2.61 10.51 42.30
CA GLY A 218 -2.91 11.48 43.35
C GLY A 218 -3.65 12.72 42.85
N GLN A 219 -3.41 13.14 41.61
CA GLN A 219 -4.12 14.25 40.94
C GLN A 219 -5.48 13.84 40.35
N THR A 220 -5.82 12.55 40.34
CA THR A 220 -7.07 12.03 39.79
C THR A 220 -8.19 12.10 40.82
N SER A 221 -9.28 12.79 40.50
CA SER A 221 -10.41 12.98 41.43
C SER A 221 -11.40 11.82 41.46
N GLY A 222 -11.60 11.14 40.32
CA GLY A 222 -12.51 10.01 40.17
C GLY A 222 -11.79 8.65 40.13
N LYS A 223 -12.24 7.77 39.24
CA LYS A 223 -11.78 6.38 39.09
C LYS A 223 -10.46 6.23 38.32
N VAL A 224 -9.68 5.23 38.73
CA VAL A 224 -8.43 4.80 38.09
C VAL A 224 -8.66 3.43 37.43
N PHE A 225 -8.69 3.39 36.10
CA PHE A 225 -8.80 2.14 35.35
C PHE A 225 -7.40 1.62 35.03
N PHE A 226 -7.09 0.35 35.35
CA PHE A 226 -5.74 -0.19 35.15
C PHE A 226 -5.75 -1.64 34.65
N CYS A 227 -4.74 -1.97 33.84
CA CYS A 227 -4.56 -3.33 33.32
C CYS A 227 -4.05 -4.27 34.43
N ALA A 228 -4.86 -5.27 34.79
CA ALA A 228 -4.53 -6.28 35.79
C ALA A 228 -3.48 -7.31 35.31
N ASP A 229 -3.28 -7.40 34.00
CA ASP A 229 -2.29 -8.32 33.41
C ASP A 229 -0.87 -7.70 33.43
N ASP A 230 -0.76 -6.40 33.72
CA ASP A 230 0.51 -5.71 33.96
C ASP A 230 0.79 -5.65 35.47
N ALA A 231 1.90 -6.26 35.88
CA ALA A 231 2.26 -6.38 37.29
C ALA A 231 2.60 -5.04 37.95
N ILE A 232 3.19 -4.10 37.22
CA ILE A 232 3.60 -2.79 37.73
C ILE A 232 2.39 -1.88 37.82
N ALA A 233 1.56 -1.83 36.77
CA ALA A 233 0.27 -1.12 36.79
C ALA A 233 -0.61 -1.61 37.94
N THR A 234 -0.66 -2.93 38.16
CA THR A 234 -1.39 -3.51 39.31
C THR A 234 -0.83 -3.06 40.65
N ARG A 235 0.50 -3.02 40.82
CA ARG A 235 1.13 -2.56 42.06
C ARG A 235 0.87 -1.08 42.33
N VAL A 236 1.00 -0.24 41.30
CA VAL A 236 0.94 1.23 41.40
C VAL A 236 -0.50 1.74 41.49
N CYS A 237 -1.42 1.17 40.72
CA CYS A 237 -2.75 1.74 40.54
C CYS A 237 -3.80 1.20 41.51
N LYS A 238 -3.57 0.09 42.22
CA LYS A 238 -4.60 -0.60 43.00
C LYS A 238 -5.01 0.21 44.24
N SER A 239 -6.30 0.55 44.31
CA SER A 239 -6.95 1.25 45.43
C SER A 239 -8.47 1.00 45.42
N ASP A 240 -9.20 1.48 46.44
CA ASP A 240 -10.67 1.38 46.49
C ASP A 240 -11.39 2.15 45.36
N ARG A 241 -10.71 3.10 44.71
CA ARG A 241 -11.24 3.88 43.58
C ARG A 241 -10.87 3.27 42.23
N SER A 242 -10.16 2.15 42.23
CA SER A 242 -9.58 1.57 41.03
C SER A 242 -10.48 0.48 40.45
N VAL A 243 -10.51 0.40 39.13
CA VAL A 243 -11.24 -0.62 38.37
C VAL A 243 -10.25 -1.35 37.50
N SER A 244 -10.08 -2.63 37.75
CA SER A 244 -9.14 -3.48 37.05
C SER A 244 -9.75 -4.07 35.77
N TYR A 245 -8.96 -4.16 34.70
CA TYR A 245 -9.38 -4.83 33.46
C TYR A 245 -8.28 -5.74 32.91
N GLY A 246 -8.63 -6.75 32.12
CA GLY A 246 -7.64 -7.61 31.47
C GLY A 246 -8.17 -8.97 31.04
N PHE A 247 -7.31 -9.97 31.03
CA PHE A 247 -7.67 -11.38 30.84
C PHE A 247 -7.69 -12.16 32.16
N GLY A 248 -6.97 -11.68 33.17
CA GLY A 248 -6.80 -12.36 34.45
C GLY A 248 -8.11 -12.57 35.23
N GLU A 249 -8.16 -13.65 36.01
CA GLU A 249 -9.33 -14.03 36.81
C GLU A 249 -9.64 -13.09 37.99
N ASN A 250 -8.76 -12.14 38.29
CA ASN A 250 -8.96 -11.17 39.35
C ASN A 250 -9.31 -9.77 38.82
N ALA A 251 -9.47 -9.62 37.50
CA ALA A 251 -9.88 -8.36 36.89
C ALA A 251 -11.41 -8.15 37.05
N ASP A 252 -11.81 -6.92 37.37
CA ASP A 252 -13.22 -6.51 37.51
C ASP A 252 -13.94 -6.65 36.18
N TYR A 253 -13.31 -6.19 35.09
CA TYR A 253 -13.75 -6.38 33.70
C TYR A 253 -12.78 -7.30 32.97
N ARG A 254 -13.28 -8.27 32.21
CA ARG A 254 -12.43 -9.21 31.48
C ARG A 254 -12.90 -9.52 30.07
N ALA A 255 -11.92 -9.84 29.21
CA ALA A 255 -12.16 -10.53 27.95
C ALA A 255 -11.95 -12.04 28.09
N GLN A 256 -12.85 -12.83 27.52
CA GLN A 256 -12.71 -14.28 27.33
C GLN A 256 -13.09 -14.65 25.88
N ASP A 257 -12.80 -15.89 25.49
CA ASP A 257 -13.18 -16.44 24.18
C ASP A 257 -12.71 -15.59 23.00
N VAL A 258 -11.46 -15.10 23.05
CA VAL A 258 -10.92 -14.24 22.00
C VAL A 258 -10.65 -15.04 20.74
N THR A 259 -11.38 -14.73 19.66
CA THR A 259 -11.17 -15.26 18.32
C THR A 259 -10.83 -14.14 17.35
N LEU A 260 -10.13 -14.50 16.26
CA LEU A 260 -9.83 -13.58 15.17
C LEU A 260 -10.71 -13.97 13.97
N GLU A 261 -11.60 -13.08 13.56
CA GLU A 261 -12.52 -13.26 12.43
C GLU A 261 -12.39 -12.09 11.46
N ASP A 262 -11.98 -12.33 10.22
CA ASP A 262 -11.81 -11.29 9.20
C ASP A 262 -11.01 -10.07 9.71
N PHE A 263 -9.89 -10.31 10.40
CA PHE A 263 -9.04 -9.27 11.01
C PHE A 263 -9.68 -8.50 12.18
N ALA A 264 -10.90 -8.85 12.56
CA ALA A 264 -11.54 -8.37 13.76
C ALA A 264 -11.27 -9.32 14.92
N SER A 265 -11.01 -8.76 16.09
CA SER A 265 -11.01 -9.53 17.33
C SER A 265 -12.44 -9.61 17.87
N VAL A 266 -12.97 -10.81 18.02
CA VAL A 266 -14.27 -11.07 18.66
C VAL A 266 -14.01 -11.66 20.04
N PHE A 267 -14.69 -11.15 21.07
CA PHE A 267 -14.46 -11.57 22.44
C PHE A 267 -15.69 -11.34 23.33
N SER A 268 -15.84 -12.18 24.35
CA SER A 268 -16.87 -12.02 25.38
C SER A 268 -16.37 -11.11 26.51
N VAL A 269 -17.21 -10.15 26.93
CA VAL A 269 -16.92 -9.25 28.05
C VAL A 269 -17.66 -9.73 29.30
N PHE A 270 -16.96 -9.82 30.42
CA PHE A 270 -17.54 -10.13 31.72
C PHE A 270 -17.23 -9.04 32.75
N ARG A 271 -18.13 -8.89 33.74
CA ARG A 271 -17.92 -8.06 34.94
C ARG A 271 -18.24 -8.87 36.19
N GLY A 272 -17.28 -8.98 37.12
CA GLY A 272 -17.50 -9.71 38.38
C GLY A 272 -17.97 -11.17 38.22
N GLY A 273 -17.57 -11.83 37.12
CA GLY A 273 -17.99 -13.20 36.78
C GLY A 273 -19.27 -13.32 35.94
N GLU A 274 -20.04 -12.24 35.77
CA GLU A 274 -21.24 -12.21 34.92
C GLU A 274 -20.88 -11.84 33.47
N LYS A 275 -21.37 -12.61 32.49
CA LYS A 275 -21.20 -12.29 31.07
C LYS A 275 -22.09 -11.11 30.71
N LEU A 276 -21.48 -9.97 30.39
CA LEU A 276 -22.21 -8.78 29.96
C LEU A 276 -22.64 -8.88 28.49
N GLY A 277 -21.82 -9.49 27.64
CA GLY A 277 -22.11 -9.65 26.21
C GLY A 277 -20.88 -9.95 25.39
N GLU A 278 -20.99 -9.73 24.07
CA GLU A 278 -19.91 -9.91 23.10
C GLU A 278 -19.54 -8.56 22.48
N ALA A 279 -18.26 -8.38 22.18
CA ALA A 279 -17.74 -7.23 21.47
C ALA A 279 -16.91 -7.67 20.26
N ARG A 280 -17.05 -6.93 19.17
CA ARG A 280 -16.21 -7.04 17.98
C ARG A 280 -15.37 -5.79 17.86
N LEU A 281 -14.06 -5.94 17.79
CA LEU A 281 -13.11 -4.86 17.53
C LEU A 281 -12.46 -5.11 16.17
N ASN A 282 -12.67 -4.20 15.21
CA ASN A 282 -12.04 -4.30 13.87
C ASN A 282 -10.58 -3.79 13.89
N VAL A 283 -9.86 -4.23 14.90
CA VAL A 283 -8.42 -4.09 15.09
C VAL A 283 -7.91 -5.44 15.60
N PRO A 284 -6.94 -6.06 14.92
CA PRO A 284 -6.41 -7.35 15.34
C PRO A 284 -5.47 -7.21 16.55
N GLY A 285 -5.31 -8.30 17.29
CA GLY A 285 -4.27 -8.44 18.30
C GLY A 285 -4.78 -8.41 19.74
N ARG A 286 -4.23 -9.31 20.56
CA ARG A 286 -4.64 -9.52 21.95
C ARG A 286 -4.48 -8.27 22.83
N HIS A 287 -3.42 -7.48 22.61
CA HIS A 287 -3.23 -6.21 23.33
C HIS A 287 -4.32 -5.17 23.00
N ASN A 288 -4.84 -5.16 21.76
CA ASN A 288 -5.93 -4.26 21.39
C ASN A 288 -7.26 -4.69 22.01
N VAL A 289 -7.49 -6.00 22.16
CA VAL A 289 -8.62 -6.54 22.94
C VAL A 289 -8.52 -6.11 24.40
N GLN A 290 -7.34 -6.26 25.01
CA GLN A 290 -7.09 -5.83 26.39
C GLN A 290 -7.39 -4.33 26.58
N ASN A 291 -6.85 -3.48 25.71
CA ASN A 291 -7.13 -2.05 25.71
C ASN A 291 -8.61 -1.74 25.52
N ALA A 292 -9.29 -2.47 24.62
CA ALA A 292 -10.73 -2.32 24.40
C ALA A 292 -11.54 -2.70 25.64
N VAL A 293 -11.15 -3.71 26.42
CA VAL A 293 -11.80 -4.01 27.70
C VAL A 293 -11.63 -2.85 28.69
N GLY A 294 -10.47 -2.19 28.72
CA GLY A 294 -10.27 -0.97 29.49
C GLY A 294 -11.22 0.16 29.09
N VAL A 295 -11.45 0.34 27.78
CA VAL A 295 -12.45 1.30 27.27
C VAL A 295 -13.87 0.88 27.64
N VAL A 296 -14.20 -0.41 27.55
CA VAL A 296 -15.51 -0.95 27.97
C VAL A 296 -15.75 -0.68 29.44
N ALA A 297 -14.77 -0.94 30.31
CA ALA A 297 -14.84 -0.68 31.73
C ALA A 297 -15.14 0.81 31.99
N LEU A 298 -14.33 1.70 31.39
CA LEU A 298 -14.50 3.14 31.55
C LEU A 298 -15.87 3.63 31.06
N ALA A 299 -16.29 3.23 29.86
CA ALA A 299 -17.58 3.64 29.29
C ALA A 299 -18.78 3.08 30.08
N SER A 300 -18.67 1.86 30.60
CA SER A 300 -19.72 1.23 31.43
C SER A 300 -19.86 1.94 32.77
N GLU A 301 -18.75 2.32 33.41
CA GLU A 301 -18.77 3.10 34.65
C GLU A 301 -19.29 4.54 34.46
N LEU A 302 -19.21 5.07 33.24
CA LEU A 302 -19.86 6.33 32.85
C LEU A 302 -21.34 6.17 32.45
N GLY A 303 -21.90 4.96 32.57
CA GLY A 303 -23.31 4.67 32.35
C GLY A 303 -23.71 4.40 30.90
N ILE A 304 -22.75 4.12 30.00
CA ILE A 304 -23.07 3.74 28.62
C ILE A 304 -23.41 2.25 28.58
N PRO A 305 -24.58 1.84 28.05
CA PRO A 305 -24.94 0.42 27.90
C PRO A 305 -23.97 -0.34 27.00
N LEU A 306 -23.69 -1.60 27.33
CA LEU A 306 -22.73 -2.43 26.59
C LEU A 306 -23.08 -2.54 25.10
N GLU A 307 -24.36 -2.59 24.75
CA GLU A 307 -24.80 -2.72 23.35
C GLU A 307 -24.33 -1.54 22.50
N LYS A 308 -24.34 -0.32 23.08
CA LYS A 308 -23.81 0.89 22.42
C LYS A 308 -22.29 0.85 22.34
N ILE A 309 -21.63 0.41 23.42
CA ILE A 309 -20.17 0.26 23.45
C ILE A 309 -19.70 -0.74 22.38
N ALA A 310 -20.31 -1.93 22.33
CA ALA A 310 -20.01 -2.98 21.37
C ALA A 310 -20.26 -2.50 19.92
N THR A 311 -21.36 -1.78 19.68
CA THR A 311 -21.64 -1.16 18.38
C THR A 311 -20.56 -0.16 17.97
N ALA A 312 -20.08 0.67 18.90
CA ALA A 312 -19.02 1.63 18.63
C ALA A 312 -17.66 0.94 18.39
N LEU A 313 -17.30 -0.06 19.19
CA LEU A 313 -16.09 -0.86 18.98
C LEU A 313 -16.08 -1.55 17.62
N ALA A 314 -17.23 -2.04 17.16
CA ALA A 314 -17.38 -2.62 15.83
C ALA A 314 -17.19 -1.59 14.70
N LYS A 315 -17.42 -0.29 14.94
CA LYS A 315 -17.12 0.75 13.95
C LYS A 315 -15.68 1.23 14.03
N PHE A 316 -15.02 1.10 15.19
CA PHE A 316 -13.65 1.54 15.37
C PHE A 316 -12.69 0.86 14.39
N ARG A 317 -11.75 1.64 13.86
CA ARG A 317 -10.64 1.20 13.00
C ARG A 317 -9.38 1.92 13.50
N HIS A 318 -8.22 1.34 13.24
CA HIS A 318 -6.95 1.95 13.59
C HIS A 318 -6.72 3.28 12.86
N ALA A 319 -5.61 3.96 13.20
CA ALA A 319 -5.08 5.05 12.39
C ALA A 319 -4.94 4.61 10.93
N ARG A 320 -5.01 5.56 9.98
CA ARG A 320 -4.65 5.22 8.59
C ARG A 320 -3.29 4.55 8.58
N ARG A 321 -3.11 3.59 7.68
CA ARG A 321 -1.83 2.91 7.49
C ARG A 321 -1.39 2.11 8.73
N ARG A 322 -2.29 1.51 9.48
CA ARG A 322 -1.94 0.56 10.56
C ARG A 322 -2.72 -0.71 10.32
N PHE A 323 -2.05 -1.68 9.71
CA PHE A 323 -2.65 -2.88 9.11
C PHE A 323 -3.92 -2.57 8.29
N GLU A 324 -3.88 -1.51 7.48
CA GLU A 324 -5.03 -1.03 6.73
C GLU A 324 -5.23 -1.86 5.46
N ILE A 325 -6.36 -2.55 5.33
CA ILE A 325 -6.70 -3.30 4.12
C ILE A 325 -7.02 -2.31 2.99
N LYS A 326 -6.22 -2.35 1.91
CA LYS A 326 -6.42 -1.53 0.71
C LYS A 326 -7.19 -2.28 -0.38
N TYR A 327 -7.10 -3.61 -0.40
CA TYR A 327 -7.80 -4.47 -1.34
C TYR A 327 -7.90 -5.88 -0.77
N ALA A 328 -9.03 -6.55 -0.99
CA ALA A 328 -9.24 -7.93 -0.59
C ALA A 328 -10.09 -8.66 -1.64
N SER A 329 -9.67 -9.89 -1.97
CA SER A 329 -10.42 -10.88 -2.73
C SER A 329 -10.08 -12.28 -2.21
N ASP A 330 -10.72 -13.30 -2.79
CA ASP A 330 -10.38 -14.69 -2.49
C ASP A 330 -8.91 -14.98 -2.80
N ARG A 331 -8.38 -14.37 -3.87
CA ARG A 331 -7.03 -14.60 -4.36
C ARG A 331 -5.96 -13.72 -3.73
N PHE A 332 -6.28 -12.49 -3.33
CA PHE A 332 -5.28 -11.53 -2.87
C PHE A 332 -5.74 -10.70 -1.68
N LEU A 333 -4.79 -10.34 -0.82
CA LEU A 333 -5.00 -9.39 0.25
C LEU A 333 -3.87 -8.35 0.26
N LEU A 334 -4.20 -7.07 0.13
CA LEU A 334 -3.23 -5.96 0.16
C LEU A 334 -3.45 -5.13 1.42
N VAL A 335 -2.39 -4.94 2.19
CA VAL A 335 -2.41 -4.27 3.50
C VAL A 335 -1.30 -3.22 3.57
N ASP A 336 -1.63 -2.01 4.06
CA ASP A 336 -0.67 -0.93 4.31
C ASP A 336 -0.42 -0.75 5.82
N ASP A 337 0.86 -0.68 6.20
CA ASP A 337 1.29 -0.41 7.56
C ASP A 337 2.41 0.64 7.63
N TYR A 338 2.33 1.51 8.63
CA TYR A 338 3.27 2.57 8.94
C TYR A 338 4.55 2.05 9.60
N ALA A 339 4.56 0.77 9.99
CA ALA A 339 5.71 0.08 10.57
C ALA A 339 6.98 0.38 9.78
N HIS A 340 7.96 0.96 10.48
CA HIS A 340 9.23 1.37 9.88
C HIS A 340 10.43 1.09 10.81
N HIS A 341 10.16 0.72 12.06
CA HIS A 341 11.15 0.20 12.99
C HIS A 341 11.19 -1.34 12.93
N PRO A 342 12.37 -1.99 13.09
CA PRO A 342 12.49 -3.46 13.07
C PRO A 342 11.48 -4.20 13.95
N THR A 343 11.22 -3.71 15.17
CA THR A 343 10.23 -4.30 16.10
C THR A 343 8.81 -4.26 15.55
N GLU A 344 8.41 -3.11 14.99
CA GLU A 344 7.06 -2.96 14.39
C GLU A 344 6.92 -3.86 13.17
N ILE A 345 7.95 -3.92 12.32
CA ILE A 345 7.95 -4.76 11.10
C ILE A 345 7.74 -6.23 11.46
N ARG A 346 8.45 -6.74 12.48
CA ARG A 346 8.26 -8.12 12.96
C ARG A 346 6.84 -8.35 13.45
N ALA A 347 6.27 -7.42 14.21
CA ALA A 347 4.90 -7.54 14.71
C ALA A 347 3.87 -7.55 13.56
N THR A 348 4.03 -6.67 12.58
CA THR A 348 3.15 -6.60 11.40
C THR A 348 3.26 -7.86 10.54
N LEU A 349 4.48 -8.40 10.32
CA LEU A 349 4.67 -9.65 9.58
C LEU A 349 4.09 -10.86 10.31
N ALA A 350 4.17 -10.89 11.65
CA ALA A 350 3.55 -11.94 12.45
C ALA A 350 2.03 -11.92 12.31
N ALA A 351 1.42 -10.72 12.35
CA ALA A 351 0.00 -10.54 12.12
C ALA A 351 -0.40 -10.92 10.67
N ALA A 352 0.44 -10.64 9.67
CA ALA A 352 0.20 -11.07 8.30
C ALA A 352 0.29 -12.58 8.13
N ARG A 353 1.16 -13.27 8.87
CA ARG A 353 1.24 -14.74 8.86
C ARG A 353 0.05 -15.42 9.53
N SER A 354 -0.51 -14.83 10.58
CA SER A 354 -1.68 -15.40 11.26
C SER A 354 -2.96 -15.36 10.42
N THR A 355 -2.95 -14.71 9.26
CA THR A 355 -4.08 -14.66 8.31
C THR A 355 -4.34 -15.96 7.57
N GLY A 356 -3.40 -16.91 7.59
CA GLY A 356 -3.51 -18.16 6.85
C GLY A 356 -3.27 -18.03 5.34
N ARG A 357 -2.82 -16.87 4.85
CA ARG A 357 -2.44 -16.68 3.44
C ARG A 357 -1.16 -17.46 3.11
N ASN A 358 -1.05 -17.90 1.85
CA ASN A 358 0.01 -18.81 1.39
C ASN A 358 1.39 -18.16 1.46
N ARG A 359 1.50 -16.92 0.99
CA ARG A 359 2.76 -16.16 0.96
C ARG A 359 2.54 -14.72 1.41
N VAL A 360 3.58 -14.13 2.01
CA VAL A 360 3.65 -12.72 2.41
C VAL A 360 4.72 -12.02 1.56
N LEU A 361 4.28 -11.13 0.67
CA LEU A 361 5.12 -10.32 -0.20
C LEU A 361 5.18 -8.91 0.39
N THR A 362 6.38 -8.43 0.71
CA THR A 362 6.55 -7.14 1.39
C THR A 362 7.23 -6.13 0.47
N MET A 363 6.65 -4.94 0.32
CA MET A 363 7.35 -3.76 -0.18
C MET A 363 7.68 -2.85 0.99
N PHE A 364 8.95 -2.51 1.19
CA PHE A 364 9.40 -1.72 2.34
C PHE A 364 10.16 -0.48 1.88
N GLN A 365 9.75 0.67 2.40
CA GLN A 365 10.46 1.94 2.21
C GLN A 365 11.13 2.36 3.52
N PRO A 366 12.47 2.34 3.60
CA PRO A 366 13.19 2.85 4.76
C PRO A 366 12.89 4.33 4.99
N HIS A 367 12.81 4.75 6.24
CA HIS A 367 12.52 6.15 6.61
C HIS A 367 13.72 6.75 7.35
N ARG A 368 14.27 7.84 6.79
CA ARG A 368 15.49 8.56 7.21
C ARG A 368 16.80 7.80 6.98
N TYR A 369 17.84 8.51 6.56
CA TYR A 369 19.19 7.96 6.35
C TYR A 369 19.87 7.65 7.68
N THR A 370 19.70 8.53 8.67
CA THR A 370 20.28 8.36 10.03
C THR A 370 19.82 7.05 10.68
N ARG A 371 18.51 6.77 10.63
CA ARG A 371 17.91 5.52 11.15
C ARG A 371 18.36 4.30 10.36
N THR A 372 18.36 4.38 9.03
CA THR A 372 18.84 3.29 8.16
C THR A 372 20.27 2.89 8.51
N LYS A 373 21.14 3.88 8.77
CA LYS A 373 22.51 3.64 9.22
C LYS A 373 22.57 3.04 10.62
N ALA A 374 21.82 3.60 11.57
CA ALA A 374 21.85 3.18 12.98
C ALA A 374 21.34 1.74 13.16
N LEU A 375 20.23 1.39 12.49
CA LEU A 375 19.52 0.12 12.71
C LEU A 375 19.81 -0.95 11.66
N ARG A 376 20.86 -0.76 10.85
CA ARG A 376 21.25 -1.64 9.74
C ARG A 376 21.23 -3.12 10.14
N GLN A 377 21.79 -3.45 11.32
CA GLN A 377 21.91 -4.85 11.75
C GLN A 377 20.56 -5.40 12.20
N GLU A 378 19.76 -4.63 12.94
CA GLU A 378 18.45 -5.11 13.41
C GLU A 378 17.44 -5.28 12.25
N PHE A 379 17.58 -4.55 11.15
CA PHE A 379 16.78 -4.79 9.94
C PHE A 379 17.04 -6.17 9.31
N GLY A 380 18.23 -6.77 9.52
CA GLY A 380 18.59 -8.05 8.91
C GLY A 380 17.61 -9.18 9.24
N ALA A 381 17.21 -9.28 10.52
CA ALA A 381 16.27 -10.28 11.03
C ALA A 381 14.80 -9.80 11.05
N ALA A 382 14.53 -8.55 10.65
CA ALA A 382 13.19 -7.98 10.78
C ALA A 382 12.18 -8.61 9.81
N PHE A 383 12.65 -9.24 8.74
CA PHE A 383 11.82 -9.72 7.62
C PHE A 383 11.72 -11.24 7.49
N ASP A 384 12.16 -12.01 8.49
CA ASP A 384 12.21 -13.49 8.43
C ASP A 384 10.86 -14.15 8.13
N GLN A 385 9.77 -13.47 8.46
CA GLN A 385 8.42 -13.94 8.21
C GLN A 385 7.84 -13.50 6.86
N ALA A 386 8.56 -12.74 6.04
CA ALA A 386 8.18 -12.50 4.65
C ALA A 386 8.73 -13.61 3.73
N ASP A 387 8.04 -13.93 2.63
CA ASP A 387 8.58 -14.83 1.59
C ASP A 387 9.40 -14.05 0.55
N ARG A 388 8.96 -12.82 0.25
CA ARG A 388 9.60 -11.89 -0.66
C ARG A 388 9.63 -10.50 -0.08
N VAL A 389 10.73 -9.79 -0.27
CA VAL A 389 10.91 -8.42 0.21
C VAL A 389 11.50 -7.55 -0.89
N VAL A 390 10.77 -6.53 -1.30
CA VAL A 390 11.27 -5.49 -2.22
C VAL A 390 11.57 -4.25 -1.41
N ILE A 391 12.85 -3.91 -1.29
CA ILE A 391 13.32 -2.72 -0.59
C ILE A 391 13.40 -1.56 -1.58
N THR A 392 12.78 -0.43 -1.26
CA THR A 392 12.92 0.80 -2.05
C THR A 392 14.11 1.62 -1.57
N ASP A 393 14.45 2.69 -2.28
CA ASP A 393 15.38 3.68 -1.73
C ASP A 393 14.76 4.45 -0.52
N VAL A 394 15.62 5.08 0.27
CA VAL A 394 15.27 5.72 1.55
C VAL A 394 14.37 6.94 1.31
N TYR A 395 13.25 7.01 2.04
CA TYR A 395 12.48 8.24 2.16
C TYR A 395 13.22 9.21 3.11
N PRO A 396 13.69 10.37 2.62
CA PRO A 396 14.64 11.20 3.35
C PRO A 396 14.04 11.90 4.58
N ALA A 397 12.74 12.24 4.55
CA ALA A 397 12.08 13.05 5.56
C ALA A 397 12.89 14.32 5.93
N SER A 398 13.33 15.05 4.90
CA SER A 398 14.16 16.25 4.98
C SER A 398 15.62 16.07 5.42
N GLU A 399 16.12 14.84 5.55
CA GLU A 399 17.55 14.58 5.76
C GLU A 399 18.34 14.65 4.44
N PRO A 400 19.57 15.22 4.44
CA PRO A 400 20.48 15.08 3.32
C PRO A 400 20.93 13.61 3.19
N PRO A 401 21.15 13.10 1.96
CA PRO A 401 21.70 11.76 1.75
C PRO A 401 23.02 11.55 2.48
N ILE A 402 23.16 10.39 3.13
CA ILE A 402 24.41 9.96 3.76
C ILE A 402 25.17 9.07 2.76
N PRO A 403 26.42 9.39 2.38
CA PRO A 403 27.20 8.57 1.46
C PRO A 403 27.28 7.11 1.90
N GLY A 404 26.98 6.19 0.97
CA GLY A 404 26.98 4.74 1.22
C GLY A 404 25.74 4.19 1.93
N ILE A 405 24.76 5.03 2.28
CA ILE A 405 23.50 4.62 2.90
C ILE A 405 22.35 4.78 1.90
N SER A 406 21.71 3.66 1.57
CA SER A 406 20.54 3.59 0.69
C SER A 406 19.65 2.40 1.05
N GLY A 407 18.57 2.18 0.30
CA GLY A 407 17.79 0.94 0.43
C GLY A 407 18.61 -0.33 0.24
N GLN A 408 19.65 -0.29 -0.61
CA GLN A 408 20.58 -1.41 -0.81
C GLN A 408 21.26 -1.83 0.50
N THR A 409 21.55 -0.88 1.41
CA THR A 409 22.17 -1.17 2.72
C THR A 409 21.31 -2.13 3.54
N ILE A 410 19.98 -2.00 3.48
CA ILE A 410 19.05 -2.88 4.18
C ILE A 410 18.89 -4.20 3.43
N ALA A 411 18.77 -4.17 2.10
CA ALA A 411 18.72 -5.39 1.28
C ALA A 411 19.94 -6.29 1.53
N ASP A 412 21.14 -5.71 1.60
CA ASP A 412 22.37 -6.42 1.91
C ASP A 412 22.37 -7.00 3.33
N ALA A 413 21.84 -6.26 4.31
CA ALA A 413 21.73 -6.75 5.69
C ALA A 413 20.77 -7.95 5.81
N ILE A 414 19.63 -7.90 5.12
CA ILE A 414 18.65 -8.99 5.05
C ILE A 414 19.26 -10.21 4.35
N SER A 415 19.95 -10.00 3.24
CA SER A 415 20.64 -11.07 2.50
C SER A 415 21.75 -11.71 3.33
N ALA A 416 22.58 -10.91 4.01
CA ALA A 416 23.64 -11.39 4.88
C ALA A 416 23.11 -12.15 6.12
N HIS A 417 21.90 -11.83 6.58
CA HIS A 417 21.23 -12.59 7.64
C HIS A 417 20.73 -13.97 7.16
N GLY A 418 20.62 -14.18 5.85
CA GLY A 418 20.28 -15.48 5.23
C GLY A 418 18.95 -15.51 4.48
N HIS A 419 18.20 -14.40 4.46
CA HIS A 419 16.92 -14.32 3.77
C HIS A 419 17.12 -14.18 2.24
N ARG A 420 16.75 -15.22 1.49
CA ARG A 420 17.01 -15.33 0.03
C ARG A 420 16.01 -14.60 -0.87
N GLY A 421 14.91 -14.10 -0.30
CA GLY A 421 13.81 -13.49 -1.02
C GLY A 421 13.88 -11.97 -1.18
N VAL A 422 15.01 -11.34 -0.93
CA VAL A 422 15.14 -9.87 -0.92
C VAL A 422 15.67 -9.30 -2.25
N THR A 423 15.09 -8.20 -2.71
CA THR A 423 15.56 -7.40 -3.85
C THR A 423 15.56 -5.92 -3.52
N TYR A 424 16.37 -5.14 -4.24
CA TYR A 424 16.41 -3.68 -4.15
C TYR A 424 15.88 -3.05 -5.44
N GLN A 425 14.94 -2.11 -5.31
CA GLN A 425 14.37 -1.33 -6.40
C GLN A 425 14.61 0.16 -6.16
N SER A 426 15.59 0.72 -6.87
CA SER A 426 15.95 2.13 -6.75
C SER A 426 14.92 3.09 -7.37
N ARG A 427 14.11 2.62 -8.32
CA ARG A 427 13.05 3.41 -8.94
C ARG A 427 11.75 3.16 -8.19
N PHE A 428 11.39 4.07 -7.28
CA PHE A 428 10.18 3.99 -6.46
C PHE A 428 8.92 3.64 -7.27
N THR A 429 8.77 4.23 -8.47
CA THR A 429 7.63 4.01 -9.37
C THR A 429 7.58 2.61 -10.02
N ARG A 430 8.57 1.74 -9.79
CA ARG A 430 8.59 0.36 -10.31
C ARG A 430 8.37 -0.70 -9.24
N VAL A 431 8.24 -0.30 -7.98
CA VAL A 431 8.11 -1.25 -6.85
C VAL A 431 6.84 -2.09 -6.98
N HIS A 432 5.72 -1.47 -7.37
CA HIS A 432 4.48 -2.19 -7.64
C HIS A 432 4.58 -3.11 -8.87
N HIS A 433 5.44 -2.81 -9.85
CA HIS A 433 5.69 -3.72 -10.97
C HIS A 433 6.36 -5.00 -10.50
N ASP A 434 7.41 -4.88 -9.68
CA ASP A 434 8.15 -6.02 -9.17
C ASP A 434 7.25 -6.93 -8.33
N VAL A 435 6.47 -6.35 -7.42
CA VAL A 435 5.51 -7.11 -6.59
C VAL A 435 4.39 -7.69 -7.44
N GLY A 436 3.79 -6.91 -8.33
CA GLY A 436 2.71 -7.35 -9.22
C GLY A 436 3.11 -8.53 -10.11
N ASN A 437 4.35 -8.56 -10.63
CA ASN A 437 4.85 -9.65 -11.46
C ASN A 437 5.07 -10.97 -10.68
N MET A 438 5.24 -10.91 -9.36
CA MET A 438 5.46 -12.09 -8.52
C MET A 438 4.17 -12.67 -7.93
N LEU A 439 3.04 -11.97 -8.07
CA LEU A 439 1.76 -12.34 -7.45
C LEU A 439 1.29 -13.72 -7.89
N ALA A 440 0.78 -14.48 -6.93
CA ALA A 440 0.09 -15.73 -7.13
C ALA A 440 -1.13 -15.83 -6.21
N SER A 441 -2.08 -16.69 -6.57
CA SER A 441 -3.30 -16.87 -5.77
C SER A 441 -2.98 -17.30 -4.34
N GLY A 442 -3.64 -16.65 -3.38
CA GLY A 442 -3.45 -16.83 -1.95
C GLY A 442 -2.40 -15.90 -1.33
N ASP A 443 -1.82 -14.97 -2.09
CA ASP A 443 -0.82 -14.03 -1.58
C ASP A 443 -1.42 -12.91 -0.73
N LEU A 444 -0.65 -12.51 0.27
CA LEU A 444 -0.79 -11.26 1.01
C LEU A 444 0.34 -10.32 0.62
N VAL A 445 0.02 -9.08 0.24
CA VAL A 445 0.98 -8.01 -0.02
C VAL A 445 0.96 -7.00 1.12
N LEU A 446 2.12 -6.70 1.70
CA LEU A 446 2.30 -5.65 2.68
C LEU A 446 3.08 -4.48 2.09
N SER A 447 2.56 -3.25 2.22
CA SER A 447 3.41 -2.06 2.17
C SER A 447 3.76 -1.61 3.57
N LEU A 448 5.07 -1.50 3.83
CA LEU A 448 5.61 -1.11 5.13
C LEU A 448 6.44 0.17 4.99
N GLY A 449 6.14 1.19 5.79
CA GLY A 449 7.01 2.35 5.95
C GLY A 449 6.27 3.66 6.19
N ALA A 450 6.93 4.59 6.88
CA ALA A 450 6.36 5.90 7.23
C ALA A 450 6.30 6.91 6.07
N GLY A 451 7.00 6.65 4.97
CA GLY A 451 7.03 7.51 3.78
C GLY A 451 5.81 7.34 2.89
N ASN A 452 6.00 7.44 1.58
CA ASN A 452 4.93 7.40 0.58
C ASN A 452 4.69 6.02 -0.06
N ILE A 453 5.29 4.93 0.44
CA ILE A 453 5.15 3.56 -0.11
C ILE A 453 3.70 3.10 -0.34
N HIS A 454 2.76 3.56 0.49
CA HIS A 454 1.32 3.27 0.36
C HIS A 454 0.73 3.70 -0.99
N GLU A 455 1.32 4.68 -1.67
CA GLU A 455 0.94 5.11 -3.02
C GLU A 455 1.15 3.97 -4.03
N GLN A 456 2.26 3.22 -3.91
CA GLN A 456 2.57 2.09 -4.79
C GLN A 456 1.61 0.92 -4.54
N LEU A 457 1.25 0.65 -3.28
CA LEU A 457 0.23 -0.35 -2.97
C LEU A 457 -1.14 0.04 -3.52
N SER A 458 -1.48 1.33 -3.48
CA SER A 458 -2.76 1.83 -4.00
C SER A 458 -2.86 1.70 -5.52
N ILE A 459 -1.76 1.90 -6.26
CA ILE A 459 -1.70 1.63 -7.70
C ILE A 459 -1.94 0.15 -7.98
N LEU A 460 -1.22 -0.74 -7.27
CA LEU A 460 -1.39 -2.19 -7.43
C LEU A 460 -2.82 -2.65 -7.11
N ALA A 461 -3.43 -2.11 -6.06
CA ALA A 461 -4.82 -2.38 -5.69
C ALA A 461 -5.80 -2.00 -6.81
N ALA A 462 -5.62 -0.83 -7.42
CA ALA A 462 -6.45 -0.39 -8.54
C ALA A 462 -6.28 -1.28 -9.78
N GLU A 463 -5.04 -1.69 -10.08
CA GLU A 463 -4.75 -2.62 -11.18
C GLU A 463 -5.38 -3.99 -10.94
N LEU A 464 -5.36 -4.50 -9.71
CA LEU A 464 -5.96 -5.79 -9.37
C LEU A 464 -7.48 -5.81 -9.60
N VAL A 465 -8.19 -4.70 -9.38
CA VAL A 465 -9.63 -4.61 -9.70
C VAL A 465 -9.88 -4.90 -11.18
N VAL A 466 -9.02 -4.40 -12.08
CA VAL A 466 -9.12 -4.65 -13.52
C VAL A 466 -8.63 -6.07 -13.85
N ALA A 467 -7.52 -6.50 -13.24
CA ALA A 467 -6.92 -7.80 -13.46
C ALA A 467 -7.86 -8.96 -13.12
N GLU A 468 -8.63 -8.87 -12.02
CA GLU A 468 -9.62 -9.89 -11.67
C GLU A 468 -10.71 -10.04 -12.73
N LYS A 469 -11.20 -8.92 -13.28
CA LYS A 469 -12.21 -8.94 -14.36
C LYS A 469 -11.64 -9.56 -15.64
N LEU A 470 -10.39 -9.20 -15.99
CA LEU A 470 -9.70 -9.79 -17.14
C LEU A 470 -9.49 -11.29 -16.96
N LYS A 471 -9.06 -11.76 -15.78
CA LYS A 471 -8.89 -13.19 -15.52
C LYS A 471 -10.23 -13.93 -15.57
N ALA A 472 -11.32 -13.33 -15.09
CA ALA A 472 -12.66 -13.92 -15.20
C ALA A 472 -13.10 -14.12 -16.66
N ILE A 473 -12.79 -13.16 -17.55
CA ILE A 473 -13.09 -13.27 -18.99
C ILE A 473 -12.27 -14.37 -19.65
N VAL A 474 -10.98 -14.45 -19.30
CA VAL A 474 -10.02 -15.39 -19.88
C VAL A 474 -10.25 -16.82 -19.41
N GLY A 475 -10.88 -17.00 -18.26
CA GLY A 475 -11.20 -18.29 -17.66
C GLY A 475 -9.98 -18.96 -17.02
N GLU A 476 -10.18 -20.20 -16.56
CA GLU A 476 -9.16 -20.96 -15.84
C GLU A 476 -8.01 -21.40 -16.76
N GLU A 477 -8.33 -21.82 -17.99
CA GLU A 477 -7.35 -22.35 -18.97
C GLU A 477 -6.42 -21.29 -19.59
N GLY A 478 -6.85 -20.02 -19.58
CA GLY A 478 -6.04 -18.92 -20.07
C GLY A 478 -5.20 -18.26 -18.98
N GLU A 479 -4.18 -17.50 -19.37
CA GLU A 479 -3.23 -16.88 -18.44
C GLU A 479 -3.47 -15.37 -18.33
N MET A 480 -3.27 -14.83 -17.13
CA MET A 480 -3.22 -13.39 -16.87
C MET A 480 -2.07 -13.09 -15.91
N ARG A 481 -1.17 -12.18 -16.31
CA ARG A 481 -0.03 -11.76 -15.49
C ARG A 481 0.06 -10.24 -15.46
N LEU A 482 0.33 -9.68 -14.29
CA LEU A 482 0.62 -8.27 -14.12
C LEU A 482 2.10 -7.98 -14.41
N HIS A 483 2.35 -6.83 -15.03
CA HIS A 483 3.69 -6.27 -15.25
C HIS A 483 4.70 -7.25 -15.88
N GLU A 484 4.26 -8.07 -16.84
CA GLU A 484 5.09 -9.12 -17.43
C GLU A 484 6.21 -8.53 -18.31
N PRO A 485 7.50 -8.82 -18.06
CA PRO A 485 8.60 -8.23 -18.82
C PRO A 485 8.57 -8.60 -20.30
N MET A 486 8.45 -7.60 -21.18
CA MET A 486 8.44 -7.84 -22.64
C MET A 486 9.77 -8.38 -23.18
N ALA A 487 10.86 -8.27 -22.42
CA ALA A 487 12.12 -8.95 -22.72
C ALA A 487 11.99 -10.49 -22.80
N LYS A 488 10.99 -11.11 -22.14
CA LYS A 488 10.73 -12.56 -22.27
C LYS A 488 10.01 -12.93 -23.56
N HIS A 489 9.30 -11.97 -24.17
CA HIS A 489 8.36 -12.19 -25.28
C HIS A 489 8.80 -11.55 -26.60
N THR A 490 10.01 -11.00 -26.65
CA THR A 490 10.60 -10.41 -27.86
C THR A 490 11.91 -11.10 -28.22
N THR A 491 12.20 -11.22 -29.51
CA THR A 491 13.48 -11.80 -29.97
C THR A 491 14.68 -10.94 -29.59
N LEU A 492 14.47 -9.62 -29.45
CA LEU A 492 15.50 -8.68 -29.00
C LEU A 492 15.84 -8.80 -27.51
N ARG A 493 15.00 -9.48 -26.72
CA ARG A 493 15.16 -9.66 -25.26
C ARG A 493 15.32 -8.36 -24.47
N VAL A 494 14.62 -7.32 -24.93
CA VAL A 494 14.58 -6.00 -24.28
C VAL A 494 13.14 -5.55 -24.14
N GLY A 495 12.92 -4.58 -23.24
CA GLY A 495 11.65 -3.90 -23.08
C GLY A 495 11.05 -4.00 -21.68
N GLY A 496 10.33 -2.95 -21.32
CA GLY A 496 9.61 -2.84 -20.04
C GLY A 496 8.40 -3.77 -19.95
N PRO A 497 7.60 -3.63 -18.89
CA PRO A 497 6.48 -4.55 -18.62
C PRO A 497 5.29 -4.34 -19.57
N ALA A 498 4.58 -5.41 -19.90
CA ALA A 498 3.16 -5.34 -20.28
C ALA A 498 2.34 -5.20 -19.00
N GLN A 499 1.52 -4.15 -18.90
CA GLN A 499 0.73 -3.89 -17.69
C GLN A 499 -0.21 -5.08 -17.37
N PHE A 500 -1.02 -5.49 -18.35
CA PHE A 500 -1.82 -6.72 -18.27
C PHE A 500 -1.45 -7.65 -19.43
N TRP A 501 -0.70 -8.71 -19.15
CA TRP A 501 -0.39 -9.76 -20.13
C TRP A 501 -1.46 -10.84 -20.11
N ILE A 502 -2.02 -11.19 -21.27
CA ILE A 502 -3.12 -12.14 -21.39
C ILE A 502 -2.86 -13.17 -22.48
N GLU A 503 -3.07 -14.44 -22.16
CA GLU A 503 -3.05 -15.55 -23.13
C GLU A 503 -4.43 -16.24 -23.13
N PRO A 504 -5.35 -15.86 -24.04
CA PRO A 504 -6.64 -16.53 -24.18
C PRO A 504 -6.45 -17.89 -24.89
N ARG A 505 -7.32 -18.87 -24.59
CA ARG A 505 -7.33 -20.18 -25.26
C ARG A 505 -8.45 -20.36 -26.29
N THR A 506 -9.45 -19.47 -26.27
CA THR A 506 -10.63 -19.53 -27.15
C THR A 506 -10.89 -18.20 -27.85
N GLU A 507 -11.58 -18.26 -28.99
CA GLU A 507 -12.00 -17.09 -29.74
C GLU A 507 -13.01 -16.25 -28.94
N GLU A 508 -13.91 -16.90 -28.20
CA GLU A 508 -14.94 -16.25 -27.39
C GLU A 508 -14.33 -15.40 -26.28
N ALA A 509 -13.32 -15.92 -25.58
CA ALA A 509 -12.59 -15.18 -24.56
C ALA A 509 -11.88 -13.97 -25.18
N PHE A 510 -11.26 -14.12 -26.35
CA PHE A 510 -10.60 -13.01 -27.03
C PHE A 510 -11.58 -11.94 -27.51
N ALA A 511 -12.73 -12.34 -28.05
CA ALA A 511 -13.81 -11.43 -28.43
C ALA A 511 -14.32 -10.63 -27.23
N GLU A 512 -14.53 -11.27 -26.09
CA GLU A 512 -14.99 -10.58 -24.88
C GLU A 512 -13.90 -9.66 -24.28
N LEU A 513 -12.61 -10.01 -24.40
CA LEU A 513 -11.52 -9.09 -24.04
C LEU A 513 -11.56 -7.81 -24.85
N ILE A 514 -11.80 -7.89 -26.16
CA ILE A 514 -11.94 -6.71 -27.04
C ILE A 514 -13.10 -5.83 -26.56
N ARG A 515 -14.27 -6.45 -26.32
CA ARG A 515 -15.47 -5.73 -25.84
C ARG A 515 -15.24 -5.09 -24.48
N PHE A 516 -14.59 -5.81 -23.56
CA PHE A 516 -14.24 -5.31 -22.23
C PHE A 516 -13.30 -4.11 -22.32
N CYS A 517 -12.20 -4.24 -23.06
CA CYS A 517 -11.22 -3.16 -23.21
C CYS A 517 -11.85 -1.91 -23.80
N ARG A 518 -12.72 -2.06 -24.80
CA ARG A 518 -13.48 -0.94 -25.38
C ARG A 518 -14.40 -0.28 -24.34
N ARG A 519 -15.16 -1.08 -23.57
CA ARG A 519 -16.10 -0.57 -22.56
C ARG A 519 -15.39 0.19 -21.44
N GLU A 520 -14.24 -0.31 -21.01
CA GLU A 520 -13.44 0.29 -19.94
C GLU A 520 -12.43 1.35 -20.47
N ASN A 521 -12.45 1.63 -21.78
CA ASN A 521 -11.51 2.53 -22.45
C ASN A 521 -10.03 2.17 -22.19
N LEU A 522 -9.73 0.87 -22.16
CA LEU A 522 -8.38 0.32 -22.01
C LEU A 522 -7.73 0.13 -23.38
N PRO A 523 -6.49 0.61 -23.58
CA PRO A 523 -5.71 0.26 -24.76
C PRO A 523 -5.52 -1.26 -24.84
N LEU A 524 -5.73 -1.83 -26.04
CA LEU A 524 -5.51 -3.24 -26.32
C LEU A 524 -4.46 -3.38 -27.44
N PHE A 525 -3.48 -4.23 -27.20
CA PHE A 525 -2.41 -4.56 -28.12
C PHE A 525 -2.39 -6.08 -28.32
N VAL A 526 -2.15 -6.52 -29.54
CA VAL A 526 -2.04 -7.96 -29.85
C VAL A 526 -0.65 -8.23 -30.38
N ILE A 527 0.00 -9.23 -29.82
CA ILE A 527 1.32 -9.65 -30.27
C ILE A 527 1.35 -11.15 -30.53
N GLY A 528 2.02 -11.54 -31.62
CA GLY A 528 2.49 -12.91 -31.77
C GLY A 528 3.83 -13.09 -31.06
N ARG A 529 4.69 -13.94 -31.60
CA ARG A 529 6.04 -14.25 -31.09
C ARG A 529 7.05 -13.10 -30.86
N GLY A 530 6.70 -11.86 -31.17
CA GLY A 530 7.58 -10.69 -30.93
C GLY A 530 8.91 -10.70 -31.72
N SER A 531 8.97 -11.37 -32.88
CA SER A 531 10.21 -11.47 -33.68
C SER A 531 10.75 -10.15 -34.21
N ASN A 532 9.85 -9.20 -34.51
CA ASN A 532 10.18 -7.87 -35.05
C ASN A 532 9.62 -6.74 -34.17
N LEU A 533 9.58 -6.95 -32.85
CA LEU A 533 9.01 -6.00 -31.89
C LEU A 533 10.10 -5.44 -30.97
N LEU A 534 10.20 -4.11 -30.92
CA LEU A 534 11.02 -3.37 -29.95
C LEU A 534 10.08 -2.67 -28.96
N VAL A 535 10.23 -2.96 -27.67
CA VAL A 535 9.44 -2.35 -26.60
C VAL A 535 10.32 -1.42 -25.77
N ARG A 536 9.82 -0.22 -25.47
CA ARG A 536 10.52 0.77 -24.63
C ARG A 536 10.58 0.32 -23.16
N ASP A 537 11.53 0.84 -22.39
CA ASP A 537 11.69 0.55 -20.95
C ASP A 537 10.47 0.87 -20.08
N GLY A 538 9.65 1.83 -20.52
CA GLY A 538 8.39 2.20 -19.86
C GLY A 538 7.25 1.22 -20.13
N GLY A 539 7.46 0.18 -20.93
CA GLY A 539 6.49 -0.87 -21.15
C GLY A 539 5.32 -0.48 -22.06
N ILE A 540 4.32 -1.36 -22.07
CA ILE A 540 3.07 -1.21 -22.82
C ILE A 540 1.93 -1.05 -21.80
N PRO A 541 1.30 0.14 -21.72
CA PRO A 541 0.14 0.34 -20.85
C PRO A 541 -1.09 -0.37 -21.43
N GLY A 542 -2.01 -0.78 -20.57
CA GLY A 542 -3.21 -1.50 -20.98
C GLY A 542 -2.98 -3.00 -21.20
N VAL A 543 -3.85 -3.59 -22.01
CA VAL A 543 -3.92 -5.03 -22.22
C VAL A 543 -3.06 -5.45 -23.40
N VAL A 544 -2.16 -6.41 -23.17
CA VAL A 544 -1.36 -7.06 -24.19
C VAL A 544 -1.81 -8.52 -24.32
N VAL A 545 -2.45 -8.83 -25.43
CA VAL A 545 -2.96 -10.16 -25.75
C VAL A 545 -1.95 -10.92 -26.61
N HIS A 546 -1.62 -12.13 -26.19
CA HIS A 546 -0.89 -13.10 -26.98
C HIS A 546 -1.77 -14.34 -27.21
N PRO A 547 -2.49 -14.41 -28.34
CA PRO A 547 -3.37 -15.54 -28.64
C PRO A 547 -2.51 -16.79 -28.91
N CYS A 548 -2.54 -17.75 -27.99
CA CYS A 548 -1.77 -18.98 -28.07
C CYS A 548 -2.46 -20.11 -27.32
N GLY A 549 -2.17 -21.36 -27.68
CA GLY A 549 -2.83 -22.54 -27.14
C GLY A 549 -4.31 -22.65 -27.54
N GLY A 550 -4.93 -23.78 -27.19
CA GLY A 550 -6.32 -24.06 -27.57
C GLY A 550 -6.57 -23.84 -29.06
N ALA A 551 -7.65 -23.13 -29.39
CA ALA A 551 -8.05 -22.85 -30.76
C ALA A 551 -7.00 -22.06 -31.57
N PHE A 552 -6.08 -21.35 -30.91
CA PHE A 552 -5.06 -20.54 -31.58
C PHE A 552 -3.85 -21.36 -32.05
N ASP A 553 -3.61 -22.54 -31.49
CA ASP A 553 -2.50 -23.42 -31.92
C ASP A 553 -2.98 -24.56 -32.83
N ASP A 554 -4.30 -24.73 -32.97
CA ASP A 554 -4.89 -25.80 -33.77
C ASP A 554 -4.54 -25.70 -35.25
N ILE A 555 -4.23 -26.86 -35.83
CA ILE A 555 -4.01 -27.04 -37.27
C ILE A 555 -4.87 -28.21 -37.73
N THR A 556 -5.74 -27.94 -38.70
CA THR A 556 -6.56 -28.96 -39.34
C THR A 556 -6.35 -28.95 -40.85
N VAL A 557 -6.47 -30.11 -41.46
CA VAL A 557 -6.28 -30.28 -42.90
C VAL A 557 -7.56 -30.84 -43.50
N LYS A 558 -8.03 -30.22 -44.58
CA LYS A 558 -9.16 -30.69 -45.37
C LYS A 558 -8.82 -30.54 -46.85
N GLU A 559 -8.80 -31.65 -47.57
CA GLU A 559 -8.40 -31.68 -48.99
C GLU A 559 -7.02 -31.04 -49.21
N ASN A 560 -6.93 -29.97 -50.00
CA ASN A 560 -5.68 -29.22 -50.25
C ASN A 560 -5.57 -27.92 -49.42
N GLU A 561 -6.39 -27.80 -48.37
CA GLU A 561 -6.44 -26.62 -47.50
C GLU A 561 -6.03 -26.96 -46.07
N ILE A 562 -5.27 -26.05 -45.46
CA ILE A 562 -4.79 -26.13 -44.09
C ILE A 562 -5.37 -24.95 -43.33
N THR A 563 -6.22 -25.21 -42.35
CA THR A 563 -6.68 -24.18 -41.41
C THR A 563 -5.75 -24.18 -40.21
N ALA A 564 -5.18 -23.02 -39.89
CA ALA A 564 -4.27 -22.86 -38.75
C ALA A 564 -4.67 -21.64 -37.91
N GLY A 565 -4.72 -21.82 -36.59
CA GLY A 565 -4.87 -20.72 -35.64
C GLY A 565 -3.68 -19.76 -35.67
N VAL A 566 -3.86 -18.52 -35.19
CA VAL A 566 -2.82 -17.49 -35.28
C VAL A 566 -1.59 -17.73 -34.41
N GLY A 567 -1.70 -18.55 -33.37
CA GLY A 567 -0.59 -18.98 -32.49
C GLY A 567 0.24 -20.12 -33.07
N ALA A 568 -0.27 -20.83 -34.09
CA ALA A 568 0.46 -21.90 -34.76
C ALA A 568 1.76 -21.38 -35.39
N LYS A 569 2.87 -22.10 -35.18
CA LYS A 569 4.17 -21.74 -35.78
C LYS A 569 4.15 -22.06 -37.26
N LEU A 570 4.75 -21.19 -38.06
CA LEU A 570 4.85 -21.36 -39.52
C LEU A 570 5.46 -22.70 -39.94
N LYS A 571 6.44 -23.20 -39.19
CA LYS A 571 7.00 -24.54 -39.37
C LYS A 571 5.98 -25.68 -39.21
N GLN A 572 5.03 -25.54 -38.29
CA GLN A 572 4.01 -26.55 -38.03
C GLN A 572 3.03 -26.61 -39.21
N VAL A 573 2.68 -25.45 -39.80
CA VAL A 573 1.87 -25.38 -41.02
C VAL A 573 2.58 -26.06 -42.19
N ALA A 574 3.87 -25.79 -42.38
CA ALA A 574 4.67 -26.44 -43.43
C ALA A 574 4.73 -27.98 -43.27
N TYR A 575 4.90 -28.47 -42.04
CA TYR A 575 4.93 -29.90 -41.75
C TYR A 575 3.55 -30.56 -41.88
N ALA A 576 2.47 -29.88 -41.50
CA ALA A 576 1.12 -30.35 -41.76
C ALA A 576 0.88 -30.52 -43.27
N GLY A 577 1.39 -29.57 -44.08
CA GLY A 577 1.36 -29.69 -45.54
C GLY A 577 2.12 -30.92 -46.04
N ARG A 578 3.35 -31.14 -45.56
CA ARG A 578 4.14 -32.35 -45.88
C ARG A 578 3.38 -33.64 -45.56
N ASP A 579 2.80 -33.73 -44.36
CA ASP A 579 2.14 -34.94 -43.89
C ASP A 579 0.84 -35.22 -44.65
N ALA A 580 0.22 -34.18 -45.21
CA ALA A 580 -0.97 -34.27 -46.05
C ALA A 580 -0.69 -34.33 -47.57
N GLY A 581 0.58 -34.25 -48.02
CA GLY A 581 0.91 -34.18 -49.45
C GLY A 581 0.53 -32.85 -50.13
N ILE A 582 0.51 -31.77 -49.35
CA ILE A 582 0.22 -30.39 -49.78
C ILE A 582 1.54 -29.60 -49.82
N GLY A 583 2.04 -29.36 -51.03
CA GLY A 583 3.25 -28.56 -51.28
C GLY A 583 2.97 -27.07 -51.50
N GLY A 584 4.04 -26.27 -51.60
CA GLY A 584 4.00 -24.82 -51.81
C GLY A 584 4.11 -23.98 -50.53
N LEU A 585 4.07 -24.61 -49.35
CA LEU A 585 4.16 -23.94 -48.05
C LEU A 585 5.54 -24.13 -47.37
N GLU A 586 6.50 -24.76 -48.03
CA GLU A 586 7.78 -25.17 -47.45
C GLU A 586 8.68 -23.98 -47.06
N TRP A 587 8.48 -22.83 -47.69
CA TRP A 587 9.19 -21.58 -47.35
C TRP A 587 8.87 -21.09 -45.92
N MET A 588 7.71 -21.47 -45.37
CA MET A 588 7.29 -21.13 -44.01
C MET A 588 8.22 -21.72 -42.94
N GLU A 589 8.87 -22.86 -43.22
CA GLU A 589 9.86 -23.49 -42.33
C GLU A 589 11.05 -22.56 -42.03
N GLY A 590 11.40 -21.71 -42.98
CA GLY A 590 12.54 -20.79 -42.86
C GLY A 590 12.25 -19.55 -42.01
N ILE A 591 11.00 -19.31 -41.58
CA ILE A 591 10.59 -18.08 -40.90
C ILE A 591 10.35 -18.34 -39.40
N PRO A 592 11.09 -17.67 -38.51
CA PRO A 592 10.83 -17.74 -37.08
C PRO A 592 9.62 -16.86 -36.72
N GLY A 593 8.41 -17.43 -36.77
CA GLY A 593 7.18 -16.73 -36.47
C GLY A 593 5.96 -17.63 -36.37
N GLU A 594 4.83 -16.98 -36.10
CA GLU A 594 3.50 -17.58 -35.98
C GLU A 594 2.59 -17.02 -37.07
N VAL A 595 1.51 -17.74 -37.37
CA VAL A 595 0.54 -17.39 -38.41
C VAL A 595 0.04 -15.95 -38.25
N GLY A 596 -0.31 -15.50 -37.04
CA GLY A 596 -0.83 -14.15 -36.81
C GLY A 596 0.16 -13.04 -37.20
N GLY A 597 1.42 -13.18 -36.78
CA GLY A 597 2.48 -12.25 -37.17
C GLY A 597 2.76 -12.28 -38.68
N ALA A 598 2.68 -13.46 -39.29
CA ALA A 598 2.87 -13.64 -40.72
C ALA A 598 1.74 -13.03 -41.55
N LEU A 599 0.50 -13.06 -41.06
CA LEU A 599 -0.64 -12.37 -41.67
C LEU A 599 -0.46 -10.85 -41.53
N ARG A 600 -0.23 -10.35 -40.32
CA ARG A 600 -0.10 -8.90 -40.06
C ARG A 600 0.99 -8.22 -40.90
N MET A 601 2.09 -8.93 -41.12
CA MET A 601 3.24 -8.44 -41.89
C MET A 601 3.26 -8.92 -43.33
N ASN A 602 2.25 -9.65 -43.84
CA ASN A 602 2.35 -10.38 -45.12
C ASN A 602 3.76 -11.00 -45.32
N ALA A 603 4.18 -11.79 -44.33
CA ALA A 603 5.54 -12.28 -44.24
C ALA A 603 5.90 -13.13 -45.47
N GLY A 604 7.14 -13.05 -45.89
CA GLY A 604 7.65 -13.82 -47.02
C GLY A 604 9.11 -14.17 -46.85
N ALA A 605 9.50 -15.27 -47.45
CA ALA A 605 10.89 -15.69 -47.55
C ALA A 605 11.05 -16.64 -48.74
N MET A 606 12.28 -16.78 -49.22
CA MET A 606 12.64 -17.71 -50.30
C MET A 606 11.81 -17.62 -51.60
N GLY A 607 11.18 -16.46 -51.87
CA GLY A 607 10.38 -16.24 -53.07
C GLY A 607 8.87 -16.45 -52.91
N GLY A 608 8.39 -16.83 -51.71
CA GLY A 608 6.96 -16.88 -51.37
C GLY A 608 6.55 -15.84 -50.34
N GLN A 609 5.25 -15.53 -50.29
CA GLN A 609 4.61 -14.62 -49.32
C GLN A 609 3.32 -15.22 -48.74
N THR A 610 2.95 -14.82 -47.51
CA THR A 610 1.79 -15.37 -46.79
C THR A 610 0.52 -15.30 -47.62
N PHE A 611 0.16 -14.12 -48.12
CA PHE A 611 -1.11 -13.90 -48.83
C PHE A 611 -1.16 -14.48 -50.24
N GLU A 612 -0.06 -15.05 -50.77
CA GLU A 612 -0.11 -15.85 -52.01
C GLU A 612 -0.82 -17.18 -51.80
N HIS A 613 -0.86 -17.67 -50.55
CA HIS A 613 -1.45 -18.95 -50.18
C HIS A 613 -2.71 -18.82 -49.31
N VAL A 614 -3.05 -17.62 -48.82
CA VAL A 614 -4.25 -17.43 -47.98
C VAL A 614 -5.51 -17.53 -48.83
N VAL A 615 -6.45 -18.37 -48.43
CA VAL A 615 -7.81 -18.46 -48.99
C VAL A 615 -8.75 -17.53 -48.23
N SER A 616 -8.66 -17.56 -46.90
CA SER A 616 -9.45 -16.70 -46.02
C SER A 616 -8.77 -16.53 -44.68
N VAL A 617 -9.12 -15.45 -43.98
CA VAL A 617 -8.69 -15.13 -42.62
C VAL A 617 -9.93 -14.92 -41.77
N ARG A 618 -10.02 -15.64 -40.66
CA ARG A 618 -11.02 -15.38 -39.62
C ARG A 618 -10.48 -14.30 -38.69
N VAL A 619 -11.25 -13.24 -38.48
CA VAL A 619 -10.85 -12.08 -37.68
C VAL A 619 -11.97 -11.66 -36.73
N LEU A 620 -11.58 -11.00 -35.63
CA LEU A 620 -12.46 -10.24 -34.75
C LEU A 620 -12.31 -8.75 -35.09
N ASP A 621 -13.40 -8.04 -35.32
CA ASP A 621 -13.38 -6.58 -35.54
C ASP A 621 -13.11 -5.80 -34.23
N ALA A 622 -13.15 -4.47 -34.29
CA ALA A 622 -12.92 -3.60 -33.13
C ALA A 622 -14.06 -3.68 -32.08
N GLU A 623 -15.19 -4.28 -32.46
CA GLU A 623 -16.36 -4.54 -31.66
C GLU A 623 -16.36 -5.96 -31.06
N GLY A 624 -15.38 -6.80 -31.44
CA GLY A 624 -15.29 -8.20 -31.04
C GLY A 624 -16.29 -9.11 -31.77
N ASN A 625 -16.77 -8.73 -32.95
CA ASN A 625 -17.59 -9.60 -33.80
C ASN A 625 -16.69 -10.41 -34.74
N ALA A 626 -17.03 -11.68 -34.91
CA ALA A 626 -16.30 -12.57 -35.80
C ALA A 626 -16.75 -12.39 -37.26
N GLN A 627 -15.77 -12.32 -38.15
CA GLN A 627 -15.98 -12.32 -39.60
C GLN A 627 -14.90 -13.13 -40.30
N THR A 628 -15.20 -13.59 -41.52
CA THR A 628 -14.22 -14.27 -42.38
C THR A 628 -14.03 -13.43 -43.63
N MET A 629 -12.77 -13.10 -43.93
CA MET A 629 -12.40 -12.24 -45.05
C MET A 629 -11.52 -13.02 -46.02
N THR A 630 -11.81 -12.90 -47.31
CA THR A 630 -10.95 -13.36 -48.40
C THR A 630 -9.84 -12.32 -48.69
N PRO A 631 -8.71 -12.69 -49.31
CA PRO A 631 -7.69 -11.73 -49.70
C PRO A 631 -8.21 -10.57 -50.56
N SER A 632 -9.22 -10.80 -51.41
CA SER A 632 -9.85 -9.75 -52.23
C SER A 632 -10.62 -8.70 -51.42
N GLU A 633 -11.05 -9.05 -50.20
CA GLU A 633 -11.73 -8.14 -49.27
C GLU A 633 -10.73 -7.43 -48.34
N MET A 634 -9.44 -7.78 -48.42
CA MET A 634 -8.38 -7.25 -47.57
C MET A 634 -7.43 -6.33 -48.34
N GLN A 635 -6.96 -5.27 -47.68
CA GLN A 635 -5.87 -4.45 -48.17
C GLN A 635 -4.56 -5.15 -47.82
N VAL A 636 -3.90 -5.71 -48.84
CA VAL A 636 -2.64 -6.44 -48.70
C VAL A 636 -1.55 -5.72 -49.47
N HIS A 637 -0.48 -5.35 -48.77
CA HIS A 637 0.70 -4.71 -49.36
C HIS A 637 1.95 -5.54 -49.09
N TYR A 638 3.05 -5.16 -49.75
CA TYR A 638 4.35 -5.74 -49.44
C TYR A 638 4.70 -5.43 -47.99
N ARG A 639 4.87 -6.48 -47.19
CA ARG A 639 5.26 -6.43 -45.77
C ARG A 639 4.27 -5.75 -44.81
N HIS A 640 3.03 -5.52 -45.23
CA HIS A 640 2.05 -4.79 -44.43
C HIS A 640 0.62 -5.11 -44.87
N VAL A 641 -0.28 -5.30 -43.91
CA VAL A 641 -1.71 -5.56 -44.17
C VAL A 641 -2.56 -4.58 -43.34
N PRO A 642 -2.93 -3.40 -43.89
CA PRO A 642 -3.71 -2.38 -43.17
C PRO A 642 -5.03 -2.89 -42.59
N THR A 643 -5.71 -3.83 -43.26
CA THR A 643 -6.96 -4.39 -42.74
C THR A 643 -6.80 -5.02 -41.35
N LEU A 644 -5.63 -5.60 -41.06
CA LEU A 644 -5.32 -6.22 -39.78
C LEU A 644 -4.81 -5.23 -38.71
N GLU A 645 -4.87 -3.92 -38.97
CA GLU A 645 -4.65 -2.88 -37.95
C GLU A 645 -5.90 -2.64 -37.10
N LYS A 646 -7.08 -2.89 -37.69
CA LYS A 646 -8.37 -2.69 -37.05
C LYS A 646 -9.14 -4.00 -36.82
N ASN A 647 -8.58 -5.11 -37.28
CA ASN A 647 -9.16 -6.45 -37.16
C ASN A 647 -8.10 -7.42 -36.63
N TYR A 648 -8.45 -8.18 -35.61
CA TYR A 648 -7.56 -9.12 -34.94
C TYR A 648 -7.73 -10.51 -35.54
N ALA A 649 -6.69 -11.02 -36.21
CA ALA A 649 -6.74 -12.36 -36.79
C ALA A 649 -6.83 -13.44 -35.69
N VAL A 650 -7.63 -14.48 -35.95
CA VAL A 650 -7.86 -15.64 -35.08
C VAL A 650 -7.35 -16.92 -35.73
N SER A 651 -7.61 -17.09 -37.02
CA SER A 651 -7.10 -18.22 -37.81
C SER A 651 -7.04 -17.85 -39.30
N ALA A 652 -6.34 -18.65 -40.09
CA ALA A 652 -6.32 -18.53 -41.54
C ALA A 652 -6.38 -19.89 -42.23
N VAL A 653 -6.98 -19.90 -43.42
CA VAL A 653 -6.99 -21.05 -44.32
C VAL A 653 -5.95 -20.82 -45.39
N PHE A 654 -5.01 -21.76 -45.53
CA PHE A 654 -3.98 -21.76 -46.55
C PHE A 654 -4.27 -22.83 -47.60
N ARG A 655 -4.02 -22.51 -48.87
CA ARG A 655 -4.11 -23.47 -49.98
C ARG A 655 -2.72 -23.74 -50.53
N GLY A 656 -2.40 -25.01 -50.64
CA GLY A 656 -1.23 -25.49 -51.36
C GLY A 656 -1.62 -26.26 -52.61
N VAL A 657 -0.64 -26.96 -53.18
CA VAL A 657 -0.82 -27.81 -54.35
C VAL A 657 -0.54 -29.26 -53.98
N SER A 658 -1.31 -30.19 -54.55
CA SER A 658 -1.00 -31.61 -54.37
C SER A 658 0.39 -31.90 -54.93
N SER A 659 1.27 -32.47 -54.11
CA SER A 659 2.66 -32.75 -54.47
C SER A 659 3.15 -34.04 -53.79
N GLY A 660 4.09 -34.72 -54.44
CA GLY A 660 4.70 -35.93 -53.88
C GLY A 660 5.49 -35.60 -52.61
N ARG A 661 5.38 -36.45 -51.60
CA ARG A 661 6.04 -36.25 -50.29
C ARG A 661 7.54 -35.98 -50.41
N ASP A 662 8.24 -36.69 -51.29
CA ASP A 662 9.69 -36.54 -51.49
C ASP A 662 10.05 -35.15 -52.04
N GLU A 663 9.20 -34.57 -52.88
CA GLU A 663 9.39 -33.22 -53.41
C GLU A 663 9.23 -32.17 -52.30
N ILE A 664 8.21 -32.33 -51.44
CA ILE A 664 7.96 -31.44 -50.31
C ILE A 664 9.14 -31.52 -49.31
N VAL A 665 9.61 -32.73 -49.01
CA VAL A 665 10.78 -32.94 -48.12
C VAL A 665 12.02 -32.25 -48.69
N ARG A 666 12.31 -32.40 -49.99
CA ARG A 666 13.44 -31.72 -50.64
C ARG A 666 13.35 -30.20 -50.50
N LYS A 667 12.18 -29.61 -50.76
CA LYS A 667 11.96 -28.16 -50.63
C LYS A 667 12.07 -27.65 -49.19
N LEU A 668 11.61 -28.44 -48.20
CA LEU A 668 11.80 -28.14 -46.79
C LEU A 668 13.29 -28.11 -46.42
N GLU A 669 14.07 -29.10 -46.87
CA GLU A 669 15.51 -29.16 -46.65
C GLU A 669 16.24 -27.98 -47.31
N GLU A 670 15.85 -27.60 -48.52
CA GLU A 670 16.38 -26.41 -49.21
C GLU A 670 16.09 -25.11 -48.39
N SER A 671 14.87 -24.96 -47.88
CA SER A 671 14.45 -23.84 -47.04
C SER A 671 15.27 -23.77 -45.74
N GLN A 672 15.43 -24.91 -45.05
CA GLN A 672 16.26 -25.01 -43.85
C GLN A 672 17.74 -24.71 -44.14
N HIS A 673 18.27 -25.26 -45.23
CA HIS A 673 19.66 -25.03 -45.64
C HIS A 673 19.90 -23.55 -45.93
N LYS A 674 18.99 -22.89 -46.65
CA LYS A 674 19.06 -21.45 -46.91
C LYS A 674 18.99 -20.64 -45.62
N ARG A 675 18.12 -21.00 -44.66
CA ARG A 675 18.07 -20.32 -43.35
C ARG A 675 19.38 -20.47 -42.58
N LYS A 676 19.95 -21.68 -42.51
CA LYS A 676 21.24 -21.95 -41.84
C LYS A 676 22.41 -21.21 -42.48
N THR A 677 22.39 -21.08 -43.81
CA THR A 677 23.48 -20.44 -44.56
C THR A 677 23.35 -18.94 -44.70
N THR A 678 22.20 -18.33 -44.39
CA THR A 678 21.99 -16.87 -44.54
C THR A 678 21.77 -16.14 -43.21
N GLN A 679 21.47 -16.85 -42.14
CA GLN A 679 21.11 -16.30 -40.85
C GLN A 679 21.80 -17.11 -39.74
N PRO A 680 22.09 -16.49 -38.58
CA PRO A 680 22.81 -17.15 -37.50
C PRO A 680 21.92 -18.21 -36.83
N ALA A 681 22.55 -19.17 -36.17
CA ALA A 681 21.87 -20.22 -35.42
C ALA A 681 21.27 -19.69 -34.11
N ALA A 682 21.88 -18.67 -33.51
CA ALA A 682 21.38 -17.98 -32.32
C ALA A 682 20.25 -16.98 -32.67
N SER A 683 19.54 -16.49 -31.64
CA SER A 683 18.63 -15.35 -31.77
C SER A 683 19.40 -14.12 -32.30
N SER A 684 18.90 -13.49 -33.35
CA SER A 684 19.52 -12.30 -33.97
C SER A 684 18.44 -11.35 -34.46
N ALA A 685 18.77 -10.06 -34.44
CA ALA A 685 17.97 -8.96 -35.00
C ALA A 685 18.29 -8.70 -36.49
N GLY A 686 19.22 -9.45 -37.08
CA GLY A 686 19.79 -9.12 -38.38
C GLY A 686 18.81 -9.12 -39.55
N CYS A 687 17.66 -9.80 -39.43
CA CYS A 687 16.58 -9.75 -40.43
C CYS A 687 15.82 -8.42 -40.48
N ILE A 688 16.03 -7.53 -39.50
CA ILE A 688 15.47 -6.15 -39.49
C ILE A 688 16.31 -5.22 -40.37
N PHE A 689 17.60 -5.54 -40.56
CA PHE A 689 18.54 -4.69 -41.26
C PHE A 689 18.62 -5.03 -42.76
N LYS A 690 18.89 -4.01 -43.58
CA LYS A 690 19.10 -4.18 -45.02
C LYS A 690 20.37 -4.99 -45.29
N ASN A 691 20.27 -6.02 -46.13
CA ASN A 691 21.44 -6.82 -46.52
C ASN A 691 22.46 -5.97 -47.31
N PRO A 692 23.75 -5.96 -46.91
CA PRO A 692 24.82 -5.47 -47.77
C PRO A 692 25.11 -6.46 -48.90
N ASN A 693 25.81 -6.00 -49.94
CA ASN A 693 26.05 -6.78 -51.16
C ASN A 693 26.95 -8.01 -50.95
N SER A 694 27.82 -7.99 -49.94
CA SER A 694 28.83 -9.03 -49.71
C SER A 694 28.38 -10.16 -48.78
N VAL A 695 27.41 -9.90 -47.90
CA VAL A 695 27.01 -10.85 -46.86
C VAL A 695 25.60 -10.50 -46.34
N PRO A 696 24.74 -11.47 -46.01
CA PRO A 696 23.45 -11.17 -45.37
C PRO A 696 23.65 -10.40 -44.05
N ALA A 697 22.82 -9.39 -43.79
CA ALA A 697 22.88 -8.60 -42.55
C ALA A 697 22.71 -9.49 -41.30
N GLY A 698 21.92 -10.55 -41.43
CA GLY A 698 21.81 -11.64 -40.46
C GLY A 698 23.16 -12.18 -39.96
N LYS A 699 24.16 -12.35 -40.84
CA LYS A 699 25.46 -12.90 -40.42
C LYS A 699 26.38 -11.88 -39.75
N LEU A 700 26.12 -10.60 -39.97
CA LEU A 700 26.91 -9.51 -39.39
C LEU A 700 26.47 -9.18 -37.96
N VAL A 701 25.17 -9.38 -37.67
CA VAL A 701 24.49 -9.04 -36.41
C VAL A 701 24.09 -10.31 -35.67
#